data_AF-A0A1I4W968-F1
#
_entry.id   AF-A0A1I4W968-F1
#
_cell.length_a   1.000
_cell.length_b   1.000
_cell.length_c   1.000
_cell.angle_alpha   90.00
_cell.angle_beta   90.00
_cell.angle_gamma   90.00
#
_symmetry.space_group_name_H-M   'P 1'
#
loop_
_entity.id
_entity.type
_entity.pdbx_description
1 polymer ?
#
loop_
_entity_poly.entity_id
_entity_poly.type
_entity_poly.pdbx_seq_one_letter_code
_entity_poly.pdbx_strand_id
1 'polypeptide(L)'
;MSKLSVCGWVLVVVLGVFGSTAVRAEQAPAAGADGSRGQASEARSESSGALTPSRRARLEAGDAEFSEERFGDPDLAEQFYVNSRLGPLRTRGPNPTVGTGTISPDLYFPALKHIRSMPRFSSARNAPYPSLAARSAAPFDPFAATPPEAVGTWTNLGPSNQGGRTRALLIDPVNPSILYAGGVAGGMWKSTDGGASWSALTDQMANLAVVSLAFEPGNSNVIYAGTGEGFGNSDAIRGAGIFKSADAGASWSQLASTNNSNFYYSMKIGVSPRNTQRVWAATGTGIFRSLDAGSSWTQVIDASAVGGCNDIAMQNQGASGFVFVACGRATSQGTVYRGDDTDTSTPTSVLSLSGQGRSSIAIAPSDESVVYVMASQRNAGGGPGTYGLHGIYRSASNGASGSFVTQRQGNVAPANTAQKINQLLLSNPVIALLTECGFGSSSFLNQGWYDNALAVDPLDPNIVWAGGVDLWRSDNAGVDWGTASYWWFDKGIDPEYHHADQHGIVFHPQYNGTSNRIVFATSDGGVERTDNARAPVNTTLAQICGSPVSNGTAWIDRNTGYVTSQFYDGAVYPNGMTYFGGLQDNGTQRGNSSSSDWSTLIGGDGGYAAVNTLGDSDPANDVLFAENTGKSLQRSTNGGATFSSVSGAITGTGFLFIAPFAMNEGNRQQIWTGGFDIWRSTNQGTSWARATGSSGTCGNGSISAFATHPLDGNRVLIGMSDGCFHYNTAALSAPNTGTWPGGGTLASGFISSMAWDPNDVNVAYATVSAFGIPSVYKTTTGGVGWSPSVGSGPTSIPQIPALSVVVNPNDSQQVFVGTDLGVFTSTDGGVNWNVENSGFARTPVEALKVDQNGTRLFAFTHGRGVWSTRICNPCLNSVGGTVNGLAPGNTVTLRNNGGDDLLVPDDGNFLFPAPVIDGSPYAVTVFAQPTTPSQTCLVSNGSGTIAGVDIADVAVACSINTYLVGGTVAGLAAGASVSVQNNGGDTRVLSTNAAFDFPTALPDESSYAVTISAQPAAGFQQVCWVNRGSGVLAGANISSVRIQCVDLSDLIFRDGFD
;
A
#
# COMPACT_ATOMS: atom_id res chain seq x y z
N MET A 1 46.59 34.07 -30.72
CA MET A 1 47.94 34.53 -31.17
C MET A 1 48.90 33.35 -31.11
N SER A 2 50.11 33.48 -31.68
CA SER A 2 51.31 32.60 -31.55
C SER A 2 51.17 31.31 -30.70
N LYS A 3 51.23 30.11 -31.30
CA LYS A 3 52.46 29.39 -31.70
C LYS A 3 53.47 29.15 -30.56
N LEU A 4 53.80 27.88 -30.32
CA LEU A 4 55.10 27.32 -30.72
C LEU A 4 55.05 25.79 -30.84
N SER A 5 56.14 25.20 -31.36
CA SER A 5 56.31 23.79 -31.74
C SER A 5 57.81 23.45 -31.63
N VAL A 6 58.19 22.17 -31.61
CA VAL A 6 59.36 21.61 -32.34
C VAL A 6 59.40 20.08 -32.23
N CYS A 7 59.96 19.42 -33.25
CA CYS A 7 60.02 17.96 -33.42
C CYS A 7 61.35 17.34 -32.94
N GLY A 8 61.44 16.00 -32.90
CA GLY A 8 62.72 15.27 -32.77
C GLY A 8 62.63 13.76 -33.03
N TRP A 9 63.04 13.31 -34.22
CA TRP A 9 63.44 11.92 -34.54
C TRP A 9 64.98 11.79 -34.43
N VAL A 10 65.63 10.62 -34.37
CA VAL A 10 65.98 9.71 -35.51
C VAL A 10 66.66 8.42 -34.98
N LEU A 11 66.69 7.36 -35.79
CA LEU A 11 67.17 5.99 -35.50
C LEU A 11 68.45 5.59 -36.28
N VAL A 12 69.30 4.75 -35.67
CA VAL A 12 70.51 4.05 -36.21
C VAL A 12 70.70 2.73 -35.40
N VAL A 13 71.01 1.49 -35.82
CA VAL A 13 71.50 0.77 -37.06
C VAL A 13 72.98 0.32 -36.99
N VAL A 14 73.42 -0.95 -37.14
CA VAL A 14 72.81 -2.31 -37.11
C VAL A 14 73.95 -3.39 -37.06
N LEU A 15 73.66 -4.72 -37.10
CA LEU A 15 74.55 -5.94 -37.12
C LEU A 15 75.20 -6.37 -35.78
N GLY A 16 75.51 -7.67 -35.53
CA GLY A 16 75.12 -8.92 -36.24
C GLY A 16 75.97 -10.19 -35.92
N VAL A 17 75.43 -11.38 -36.28
CA VAL A 17 76.09 -12.69 -36.57
C VAL A 17 76.27 -13.78 -35.46
N PHE A 18 75.51 -14.87 -35.66
CA PHE A 18 75.67 -16.33 -35.37
C PHE A 18 76.66 -16.93 -34.32
N GLY A 19 76.15 -17.94 -33.58
CA GLY A 19 76.87 -19.01 -32.85
C GLY A 19 75.92 -20.20 -32.54
N SER A 20 76.40 -21.44 -32.33
CA SER A 20 75.59 -22.67 -32.52
C SER A 20 75.62 -23.75 -31.41
N THR A 21 74.60 -24.63 -31.40
CA THR A 21 74.49 -25.98 -30.76
C THR A 21 74.61 -26.05 -29.22
N ALA A 22 73.49 -26.25 -28.49
CA ALA A 22 72.90 -27.55 -28.05
C ALA A 22 73.63 -28.18 -26.83
N VAL A 23 72.97 -28.70 -25.76
CA VAL A 23 72.04 -29.86 -25.72
C VAL A 23 71.25 -29.90 -24.38
N ARG A 24 69.95 -30.29 -24.42
CA ARG A 24 69.04 -30.72 -23.30
C ARG A 24 68.70 -29.71 -22.18
N ALA A 25 67.52 -29.74 -21.54
CA ALA A 25 66.25 -30.46 -21.81
C ALA A 25 65.07 -29.79 -21.08
N GLU A 26 63.84 -30.03 -21.60
CA GLU A 26 62.52 -29.86 -20.96
C GLU A 26 62.10 -28.42 -20.53
N GLN A 27 60.87 -27.94 -20.76
CA GLN A 27 59.66 -28.53 -21.39
C GLN A 27 58.91 -27.50 -22.29
N ALA A 28 57.77 -27.90 -22.88
CA ALA A 28 57.15 -27.25 -24.05
C ALA A 28 56.36 -25.94 -23.75
N PRO A 29 56.08 -25.09 -24.77
CA PRO A 29 55.74 -23.67 -24.57
C PRO A 29 54.25 -23.31 -24.77
N ALA A 30 53.91 -22.05 -24.46
CA ALA A 30 52.62 -21.44 -24.78
C ALA A 30 52.66 -20.66 -26.10
N ALA A 31 51.82 -21.06 -27.07
CA ALA A 31 51.30 -20.26 -28.19
C ALA A 31 50.16 -21.08 -28.85
N GLY A 32 49.05 -20.52 -29.35
CA GLY A 32 48.62 -19.12 -29.33
C GLY A 32 47.75 -18.81 -30.56
N ALA A 33 46.56 -18.22 -30.36
CA ALA A 33 45.71 -17.72 -31.44
C ALA A 33 44.82 -16.58 -30.93
N ASP A 34 45.18 -15.34 -31.27
CA ASP A 34 44.30 -14.17 -31.08
C ASP A 34 43.23 -14.16 -32.19
N GLY A 35 42.06 -13.57 -31.92
CA GLY A 35 40.93 -13.57 -32.85
C GLY A 35 39.63 -12.94 -32.35
N SER A 36 39.54 -12.58 -31.05
CA SER A 36 38.32 -11.99 -30.45
C SER A 36 38.44 -10.49 -30.13
N ARG A 37 39.64 -9.90 -30.22
CA ARG A 37 39.90 -8.54 -29.72
C ARG A 37 39.35 -7.39 -30.58
N GLY A 38 38.91 -7.65 -31.81
CA GLY A 38 38.46 -6.59 -32.74
C GLY A 38 37.12 -5.93 -32.36
N GLN A 39 36.11 -6.72 -32.02
CA GLN A 39 34.74 -6.19 -31.80
C GLN A 39 34.54 -5.54 -30.43
N ALA A 40 35.34 -5.91 -29.42
CA ALA A 40 35.21 -5.40 -28.05
C ALA A 40 35.71 -3.94 -27.87
N SER A 41 36.54 -3.43 -28.79
CA SER A 41 37.06 -2.06 -28.71
C SER A 41 36.12 -1.01 -29.30
N GLU A 42 35.42 -1.32 -30.40
CA GLU A 42 34.55 -0.35 -31.09
C GLU A 42 33.24 -0.11 -30.32
N ALA A 43 32.65 -1.18 -29.76
CA ALA A 43 31.47 -1.06 -28.90
C ALA A 43 31.70 -0.18 -27.67
N ARG A 44 32.94 -0.15 -27.13
CA ARG A 44 33.29 0.52 -25.88
C ARG A 44 33.14 2.06 -25.93
N SER A 45 33.34 2.65 -27.11
CA SER A 45 33.23 4.10 -27.31
C SER A 45 31.81 4.60 -27.59
N GLU A 46 30.93 3.78 -28.17
CA GLU A 46 29.58 4.21 -28.55
C GLU A 46 28.52 3.91 -27.47
N SER A 47 28.56 2.74 -26.82
CA SER A 47 27.52 2.35 -25.85
C SER A 47 27.56 3.19 -24.57
N SER A 48 28.75 3.36 -23.99
CA SER A 48 28.89 4.02 -22.69
C SER A 48 28.53 5.51 -22.74
N GLY A 49 28.74 6.18 -23.88
CA GLY A 49 28.42 7.60 -24.08
C GLY A 49 26.92 7.92 -24.14
N ALA A 50 26.06 6.91 -24.34
CA ALA A 50 24.61 7.07 -24.45
C ALA A 50 23.85 6.91 -23.12
N LEU A 51 24.49 6.39 -22.07
CA LEU A 51 23.84 6.17 -20.77
C LEU A 51 23.68 7.47 -19.97
N THR A 52 22.52 7.61 -19.33
CA THR A 52 22.31 8.60 -18.26
C THR A 52 23.26 8.33 -17.07
N PRO A 53 23.61 9.35 -16.26
CA PRO A 53 24.42 9.14 -15.06
C PRO A 53 23.82 8.13 -14.07
N SER A 54 22.48 8.05 -13.97
CA SER A 54 21.75 7.07 -13.15
C SER A 54 22.01 5.64 -13.62
N ARG A 55 21.70 5.34 -14.89
CA ARG A 55 21.94 4.03 -15.51
C ARG A 55 23.43 3.66 -15.48
N ARG A 56 24.32 4.61 -15.78
CA ARG A 56 25.78 4.41 -15.74
C ARG A 56 26.25 4.01 -14.35
N ALA A 57 25.86 4.74 -13.30
CA ALA A 57 26.29 4.45 -11.92
C ALA A 57 25.88 3.03 -11.50
N ARG A 58 24.65 2.61 -11.80
CA ARG A 58 24.17 1.24 -11.55
C ARG A 58 25.07 0.18 -12.21
N LEU A 59 25.52 0.40 -13.45
CA LEU A 59 26.38 -0.58 -14.14
C LEU A 59 27.86 -0.51 -13.73
N GLU A 60 28.39 0.68 -13.46
CA GLU A 60 29.81 0.88 -13.12
C GLU A 60 30.18 0.38 -11.72
N ALA A 61 29.20 0.24 -10.83
CA ALA A 61 29.36 -0.46 -9.57
C ALA A 61 29.58 -1.98 -9.74
N GLY A 62 29.07 -2.54 -10.84
CA GLY A 62 29.40 -3.87 -11.35
C GLY A 62 29.02 -5.03 -10.43
N ASP A 63 29.64 -6.18 -10.70
CA ASP A 63 29.39 -7.46 -10.01
C ASP A 63 29.64 -7.39 -8.49
N ALA A 64 30.46 -6.44 -8.01
CA ALA A 64 30.66 -6.21 -6.58
C ALA A 64 29.42 -5.62 -5.91
N GLU A 65 28.73 -4.67 -6.55
CA GLU A 65 27.41 -4.30 -6.05
C GLU A 65 26.39 -5.39 -6.39
N PHE A 66 26.23 -5.88 -7.63
CA PHE A 66 25.22 -6.91 -7.95
C PHE A 66 25.41 -8.30 -7.30
N SER A 67 26.43 -8.54 -6.46
CA SER A 67 26.57 -9.73 -5.61
C SER A 67 26.80 -9.47 -4.12
N GLU A 68 27.11 -8.23 -3.69
CA GLU A 68 27.06 -7.80 -2.27
C GLU A 68 25.93 -6.77 -1.97
N GLU A 69 25.03 -6.52 -2.95
CA GLU A 69 23.80 -5.72 -2.83
C GLU A 69 22.53 -6.57 -3.08
N ARG A 70 21.64 -6.70 -2.08
CA ARG A 70 20.47 -5.81 -1.84
C ARG A 70 19.37 -5.82 -2.92
N PHE A 71 19.50 -6.59 -3.99
CA PHE A 71 18.52 -6.69 -5.08
C PHE A 71 17.92 -8.09 -5.20
N GLY A 72 17.27 -8.59 -4.13
CA GLY A 72 16.64 -9.91 -4.10
C GLY A 72 17.61 -11.06 -3.84
N ASP A 73 17.67 -11.50 -2.58
CA ASP A 73 17.99 -12.91 -2.27
C ASP A 73 16.69 -13.54 -1.72
N PRO A 74 15.85 -14.14 -2.57
CA PRO A 74 14.53 -14.62 -2.15
C PRO A 74 14.61 -15.74 -1.11
N ASP A 75 15.70 -16.52 -1.10
CA ASP A 75 15.93 -17.55 -0.10
C ASP A 75 16.31 -16.98 1.27
N LEU A 76 16.98 -15.82 1.33
CA LEU A 76 17.17 -15.09 2.59
C LEU A 76 15.95 -14.25 3.00
N ALA A 77 15.18 -13.75 2.04
CA ALA A 77 13.92 -13.04 2.28
C ALA A 77 12.89 -13.95 2.98
N GLU A 78 12.70 -15.19 2.50
CA GLU A 78 11.91 -16.17 3.24
C GLU A 78 12.54 -16.54 4.58
N GLN A 79 13.83 -16.85 4.62
CA GLN A 79 14.43 -17.30 5.88
C GLN A 79 14.31 -16.23 6.97
N PHE A 80 14.13 -14.96 6.60
CA PHE A 80 13.65 -13.92 7.49
C PHE A 80 12.13 -14.00 7.75
N TYR A 81 11.28 -13.98 6.72
CA TYR A 81 9.82 -14.02 6.85
C TYR A 81 9.30 -15.25 7.62
N VAL A 82 9.64 -16.48 7.22
CA VAL A 82 9.20 -17.73 7.84
C VAL A 82 9.76 -17.89 9.26
N ASN A 83 11.07 -17.70 9.48
CA ASN A 83 11.64 -17.88 10.83
C ASN A 83 11.22 -16.76 11.79
N SER A 84 10.89 -15.56 11.29
CA SER A 84 10.28 -14.52 12.11
C SER A 84 8.85 -14.87 12.54
N ARG A 85 8.13 -15.79 11.88
CA ARG A 85 6.79 -16.27 12.32
C ARG A 85 6.80 -17.60 13.07
N LEU A 86 7.67 -18.54 12.72
CA LEU A 86 7.73 -19.86 13.36
C LEU A 86 8.66 -19.90 14.59
N GLY A 87 9.51 -18.89 14.76
CA GLY A 87 10.46 -18.79 15.85
C GLY A 87 11.77 -19.54 15.59
N PRO A 88 12.68 -19.56 16.58
CA PRO A 88 14.06 -19.96 16.40
C PRO A 88 14.29 -21.46 16.30
N LEU A 89 14.92 -21.88 15.20
CA LEU A 89 15.83 -23.03 15.20
C LEU A 89 17.28 -22.50 15.18
N ARG A 90 17.96 -22.65 16.33
CA ARG A 90 19.33 -22.18 16.67
C ARG A 90 20.40 -22.77 15.72
N THR A 91 21.60 -22.20 15.47
CA THR A 91 22.45 -21.16 16.14
C THR A 91 23.32 -20.37 15.14
N ARG A 92 24.01 -19.31 15.61
CA ARG A 92 25.32 -18.80 15.11
C ARG A 92 26.11 -19.79 14.22
N GLY A 93 26.41 -19.37 12.99
CA GLY A 93 27.27 -20.01 12.00
C GLY A 93 27.36 -19.15 10.73
N PRO A 94 28.24 -19.47 9.75
CA PRO A 94 28.25 -18.77 8.45
C PRO A 94 27.03 -19.13 7.58
N ASN A 95 26.43 -20.31 7.79
CA ASN A 95 25.14 -20.70 7.22
C ASN A 95 24.17 -20.97 8.39
N PRO A 96 22.98 -20.35 8.44
CA PRO A 96 21.93 -20.77 9.36
C PRO A 96 21.40 -22.15 8.93
N THR A 97 21.32 -23.09 9.86
CA THR A 97 20.86 -24.46 9.57
C THR A 97 19.41 -24.65 10.04
N VAL A 98 18.46 -24.17 9.24
CA VAL A 98 17.03 -24.34 9.48
C VAL A 98 16.40 -25.00 8.26
N GLY A 99 15.57 -26.02 8.47
CA GLY A 99 14.72 -26.56 7.40
C GLY A 99 13.51 -25.65 7.23
N THR A 100 13.27 -25.17 6.00
CA THR A 100 12.17 -24.27 5.67
C THR A 100 10.82 -24.93 5.93
N GLY A 101 10.23 -24.61 7.08
CA GLY A 101 8.90 -25.05 7.48
C GLY A 101 7.85 -24.09 6.94
N THR A 102 6.84 -24.59 6.25
CA THR A 102 5.81 -23.71 5.67
C THR A 102 4.81 -23.25 6.73
N ILE A 103 4.53 -21.94 6.76
CA ILE A 103 3.50 -21.39 7.64
C ILE A 103 2.16 -22.00 7.23
N SER A 104 1.48 -22.65 8.19
CA SER A 104 0.23 -23.36 7.95
C SER A 104 -0.98 -22.47 8.21
N PRO A 105 -1.84 -22.19 7.19
CA PRO A 105 -3.15 -21.56 7.36
C PRO A 105 -4.02 -22.16 8.47
N ASP A 106 -3.85 -23.46 8.74
CA ASP A 106 -4.61 -24.18 9.76
C ASP A 106 -4.37 -23.62 11.18
N LEU A 107 -3.20 -23.00 11.41
CA LEU A 107 -2.84 -22.35 12.68
C LEU A 107 -3.63 -21.06 12.93
N TYR A 108 -4.11 -20.39 11.86
CA TYR A 108 -4.92 -19.19 11.99
C TYR A 108 -6.42 -19.48 12.16
N PHE A 109 -6.95 -20.64 11.76
CA PHE A 109 -8.39 -20.92 11.91
C PHE A 109 -8.92 -20.79 13.37
N PRO A 110 -8.20 -21.25 14.42
CA PRO A 110 -8.57 -20.97 15.80
C PRO A 110 -8.56 -19.47 16.14
N ALA A 111 -7.57 -18.72 15.64
CA ALA A 111 -7.46 -17.28 15.86
C ALA A 111 -8.57 -16.50 15.16
N LEU A 112 -8.86 -16.81 13.89
CA LEU A 112 -9.97 -16.25 13.10
C LEU A 112 -11.33 -16.50 13.79
N LYS A 113 -11.49 -17.65 14.47
CA LYS A 113 -12.66 -17.97 15.29
C LYS A 113 -12.72 -17.14 16.58
N HIS A 114 -11.59 -16.99 17.26
CA HIS A 114 -11.49 -16.18 18.48
C HIS A 114 -11.75 -14.69 18.20
N ILE A 115 -11.16 -14.12 17.14
CA ILE A 115 -11.33 -12.71 16.73
C ILE A 115 -12.81 -12.34 16.55
N ARG A 116 -13.67 -13.25 16.08
CA ARG A 116 -15.11 -12.97 15.97
C ARG A 116 -15.83 -12.86 17.32
N SER A 117 -15.33 -13.47 18.40
CA SER A 117 -15.92 -13.35 19.75
C SER A 117 -15.35 -12.18 20.56
N MET A 118 -14.16 -11.69 20.22
CA MET A 118 -13.52 -10.55 20.87
C MET A 118 -14.35 -9.25 20.76
N PRO A 119 -14.30 -8.37 21.78
CA PRO A 119 -14.82 -7.01 21.64
C PRO A 119 -14.04 -6.23 20.57
N ARG A 120 -14.66 -5.19 20.01
CA ARG A 120 -13.99 -4.27 19.07
C ARG A 120 -13.88 -2.88 19.70
N PHE A 121 -12.89 -2.11 19.27
CA PHE A 121 -12.75 -0.70 19.65
C PHE A 121 -12.53 0.15 18.40
N SER A 122 -12.79 1.45 18.52
CA SER A 122 -12.53 2.44 17.48
C SER A 122 -11.69 3.56 18.08
N SER A 123 -10.42 3.61 17.71
CA SER A 123 -9.52 4.68 18.16
C SER A 123 -9.83 6.02 17.50
N ALA A 124 -10.47 6.01 16.33
CA ALA A 124 -10.98 7.21 15.66
C ALA A 124 -12.22 7.83 16.34
N ARG A 125 -12.91 7.08 17.19
CA ARG A 125 -14.13 7.51 17.92
C ARG A 125 -14.02 7.39 19.45
N ASN A 126 -12.89 6.88 19.96
CA ASN A 126 -12.67 6.52 21.36
C ASN A 126 -13.79 5.66 21.96
N ALA A 127 -14.32 4.71 21.18
CA ALA A 127 -15.58 4.03 21.47
C ALA A 127 -15.51 2.50 21.35
N PRO A 128 -16.07 1.73 22.31
CA PRO A 128 -16.20 0.28 22.22
C PRO A 128 -17.38 -0.13 21.33
N TYR A 129 -17.27 -1.30 20.69
CA TYR A 129 -18.29 -1.86 19.81
C TYR A 129 -18.52 -3.36 20.11
N PRO A 130 -19.74 -3.89 19.91
CA PRO A 130 -20.03 -5.30 20.08
C PRO A 130 -19.12 -6.20 19.22
N SER A 131 -18.86 -7.42 19.69
CA SER A 131 -18.19 -8.43 18.88
C SER A 131 -18.98 -8.77 17.61
N LEU A 132 -18.36 -9.46 16.65
CA LEU A 132 -19.06 -9.91 15.44
C LEU A 132 -20.05 -11.03 15.77
N ALA A 133 -19.68 -11.94 16.68
CA ALA A 133 -20.56 -13.00 17.18
C ALA A 133 -21.79 -12.48 17.95
N ALA A 134 -21.70 -11.30 18.58
CA ALA A 134 -22.84 -10.67 19.25
C ALA A 134 -23.85 -10.02 18.29
N ARG A 135 -23.52 -9.88 16.99
CA ARG A 135 -24.37 -9.21 15.99
C ARG A 135 -24.95 -10.12 14.91
N SER A 136 -24.41 -11.32 14.73
CA SER A 136 -24.91 -12.27 13.75
C SER A 136 -25.12 -13.66 14.35
N ALA A 137 -26.35 -14.18 14.20
CA ALA A 137 -26.69 -15.57 14.50
C ALA A 137 -26.33 -16.55 13.36
N ALA A 138 -25.73 -16.05 12.28
CA ALA A 138 -25.25 -16.91 11.19
C ALA A 138 -24.10 -17.83 11.67
N PRO A 139 -23.94 -19.04 11.10
CA PRO A 139 -22.81 -19.91 11.40
C PRO A 139 -21.46 -19.22 11.19
N PHE A 140 -20.44 -19.66 11.95
CA PHE A 140 -19.06 -19.22 11.73
C PHE A 140 -18.55 -19.76 10.39
N ASP A 141 -18.63 -18.94 9.34
CA ASP A 141 -17.91 -19.14 8.09
C ASP A 141 -16.67 -18.23 8.07
N PRO A 142 -15.44 -18.76 8.18
CA PRO A 142 -14.22 -17.95 8.18
C PRO A 142 -13.92 -17.30 6.82
N PHE A 143 -14.56 -17.76 5.74
CA PHE A 143 -14.37 -17.31 4.36
C PHE A 143 -15.45 -16.31 3.91
N ALA A 144 -16.63 -16.30 4.56
CA ALA A 144 -17.71 -15.38 4.23
C ALA A 144 -17.27 -13.91 4.36
N ALA A 145 -17.48 -13.16 3.27
CA ALA A 145 -17.38 -11.71 3.23
C ALA A 145 -18.32 -11.10 4.27
N THR A 146 -17.75 -10.78 5.43
CA THR A 146 -18.44 -10.00 6.46
C THR A 146 -18.41 -8.55 5.97
N PRO A 147 -19.56 -7.84 5.90
CA PRO A 147 -19.56 -6.46 5.40
C PRO A 147 -18.54 -5.59 6.13
N PRO A 148 -17.93 -4.59 5.46
CA PRO A 148 -16.94 -3.70 6.07
C PRO A 148 -17.60 -2.71 7.04
N GLU A 149 -18.15 -3.23 8.15
CA GLU A 149 -18.70 -2.46 9.27
C GLU A 149 -17.57 -1.83 10.09
N ALA A 150 -17.01 -0.76 9.51
CA ALA A 150 -16.04 0.15 10.08
C ALA A 150 -16.33 0.45 11.55
N VAL A 151 -15.44 -0.01 12.44
CA VAL A 151 -15.38 0.41 13.85
C VAL A 151 -14.97 1.89 13.87
N GLY A 152 -13.89 2.21 13.15
CA GLY A 152 -13.43 3.56 12.81
C GLY A 152 -12.98 3.62 11.35
N THR A 153 -12.44 4.77 10.93
CA THR A 153 -11.99 5.01 9.55
C THR A 153 -10.51 4.69 9.41
N TRP A 154 -10.16 3.47 9.01
CA TRP A 154 -8.84 3.19 8.43
C TRP A 154 -8.85 3.55 6.94
N THR A 155 -7.96 4.44 6.55
CA THR A 155 -7.78 4.93 5.17
C THR A 155 -6.52 4.30 4.58
N ASN A 156 -6.61 3.71 3.40
CA ASN A 156 -5.45 3.26 2.64
C ASN A 156 -4.65 4.47 2.15
N LEU A 157 -3.32 4.41 2.26
CA LEU A 157 -2.39 5.49 1.93
C LEU A 157 -1.51 5.17 0.71
N GLY A 158 -1.71 4.03 0.06
CA GLY A 158 -0.85 3.49 -1.00
C GLY A 158 0.29 2.59 -0.48
N PRO A 159 1.31 2.29 -1.32
CA PRO A 159 1.52 2.77 -2.68
C PRO A 159 0.36 2.42 -3.62
N SER A 160 -0.24 3.43 -4.27
CA SER A 160 -1.29 3.20 -5.28
C SER A 160 -0.76 3.25 -6.71
N ASN A 161 0.55 3.19 -6.90
CA ASN A 161 1.26 3.21 -8.18
C ASN A 161 2.50 2.26 -8.19
N GLN A 162 2.60 1.39 -7.17
CA GLN A 162 3.62 0.34 -7.07
C GLN A 162 2.92 -0.95 -6.63
N GLY A 163 2.69 -1.86 -7.57
CA GLY A 163 2.15 -3.17 -7.26
C GLY A 163 3.16 -4.04 -6.51
N GLY A 164 2.68 -5.19 -6.02
CA GLY A 164 3.51 -6.29 -5.54
C GLY A 164 3.26 -7.56 -6.34
N ARG A 165 3.86 -8.67 -5.90
CA ARG A 165 3.93 -9.93 -6.64
C ARG A 165 2.61 -10.44 -7.19
N THR A 166 2.51 -10.49 -8.52
CA THR A 166 1.27 -10.81 -9.25
C THR A 166 1.48 -11.95 -10.24
N ARG A 167 0.76 -13.06 -10.01
CA ARG A 167 0.89 -14.30 -10.81
C ARG A 167 -0.29 -14.59 -11.72
N ALA A 168 -1.45 -14.00 -11.47
CA ALA A 168 -2.66 -14.28 -12.21
C ALA A 168 -3.30 -13.00 -12.74
N LEU A 169 -3.66 -13.02 -14.03
CA LEU A 169 -4.43 -11.98 -14.69
C LEU A 169 -5.46 -12.61 -15.62
N LEU A 170 -6.70 -12.15 -15.53
CA LEU A 170 -7.77 -12.44 -16.49
C LEU A 170 -8.27 -11.14 -17.10
N ILE A 171 -8.61 -11.20 -18.39
CA ILE A 171 -9.31 -10.15 -19.13
C ILE A 171 -10.63 -10.76 -19.61
N ASP A 172 -11.76 -10.12 -19.31
CA ASP A 172 -13.08 -10.64 -19.72
C ASP A 172 -13.18 -10.69 -21.26
N PRO A 173 -13.54 -11.85 -21.85
CA PRO A 173 -13.53 -12.03 -23.30
C PRO A 173 -14.66 -11.30 -24.04
N VAL A 174 -15.71 -10.87 -23.33
CA VAL A 174 -16.86 -10.15 -23.88
C VAL A 174 -16.72 -8.64 -23.67
N ASN A 175 -16.25 -8.22 -22.48
CA ASN A 175 -15.98 -6.83 -22.14
C ASN A 175 -14.54 -6.65 -21.62
N PRO A 176 -13.54 -6.48 -22.50
CA PRO A 176 -12.13 -6.36 -22.11
C PRO A 176 -11.74 -5.17 -21.22
N SER A 177 -12.67 -4.26 -20.88
CA SER A 177 -12.46 -3.30 -19.80
C SER A 177 -12.50 -3.94 -18.41
N ILE A 178 -13.12 -5.12 -18.27
CA ILE A 178 -13.17 -5.86 -17.00
C ILE A 178 -11.96 -6.80 -16.91
N LEU A 179 -11.09 -6.57 -15.92
CA LEU A 179 -9.93 -7.40 -15.62
C LEU A 179 -9.97 -7.88 -14.16
N TYR A 180 -9.33 -9.02 -13.90
CA TYR A 180 -9.12 -9.54 -12.54
C TYR A 180 -7.65 -9.90 -12.35
N ALA A 181 -7.04 -9.43 -11.26
CA ALA A 181 -5.64 -9.71 -10.92
C ALA A 181 -5.55 -10.44 -9.57
N GLY A 182 -4.58 -11.36 -9.44
CA GLY A 182 -4.29 -12.13 -8.22
C GLY A 182 -2.86 -11.90 -7.74
N GLY A 183 -2.74 -11.24 -6.59
CA GLY A 183 -1.47 -10.97 -5.92
C GLY A 183 -1.16 -12.00 -4.84
N VAL A 184 0.11 -12.41 -4.72
CA VAL A 184 0.55 -13.56 -3.89
C VAL A 184 0.46 -13.30 -2.39
N ALA A 185 0.61 -12.05 -1.93
CA ALA A 185 0.23 -11.62 -0.58
C ALA A 185 -1.05 -10.74 -0.56
N GLY A 186 -1.49 -10.27 -1.73
CA GLY A 186 -2.42 -9.14 -1.86
C GLY A 186 -3.88 -9.49 -2.18
N GLY A 187 -4.21 -10.75 -2.44
CA GLY A 187 -5.57 -11.19 -2.76
C GLY A 187 -6.01 -10.87 -4.19
N MET A 188 -7.33 -10.90 -4.43
CA MET A 188 -7.91 -10.57 -5.73
C MET A 188 -8.36 -9.13 -5.84
N TRP A 189 -8.21 -8.61 -7.06
CA TRP A 189 -8.59 -7.27 -7.46
C TRP A 189 -9.36 -7.30 -8.77
N LYS A 190 -10.16 -6.25 -9.00
CA LYS A 190 -10.96 -6.05 -10.20
C LYS A 190 -10.74 -4.64 -10.76
N SER A 191 -10.54 -4.55 -12.06
CA SER A 191 -10.65 -3.32 -12.83
C SER A 191 -11.93 -3.38 -13.68
N THR A 192 -12.51 -2.22 -13.99
CA THR A 192 -13.63 -2.06 -14.93
C THR A 192 -13.34 -1.06 -16.05
N ASP A 193 -12.06 -0.68 -16.20
CA ASP A 193 -11.58 0.40 -17.08
C ASP A 193 -10.33 0.02 -17.91
N GLY A 194 -10.02 -1.29 -18.06
CA GLY A 194 -8.89 -1.76 -18.85
C GLY A 194 -7.55 -1.78 -18.11
N GLY A 195 -7.60 -1.96 -16.78
CA GLY A 195 -6.47 -1.90 -15.87
C GLY A 195 -6.00 -0.49 -15.52
N ALA A 196 -6.81 0.54 -15.78
CA ALA A 196 -6.45 1.93 -15.49
C ALA A 196 -6.68 2.31 -14.02
N SER A 197 -7.56 1.59 -13.31
CA SER A 197 -7.71 1.57 -11.85
C SER A 197 -8.24 0.23 -11.34
N TRP A 198 -7.97 -0.08 -10.06
CA TRP A 198 -8.34 -1.35 -9.43
C TRP A 198 -9.09 -1.17 -8.09
N SER A 199 -9.96 -2.12 -7.78
CA SER A 199 -10.63 -2.29 -6.49
C SER A 199 -10.42 -3.70 -5.95
N ALA A 200 -10.20 -3.86 -4.64
CA ALA A 200 -10.02 -5.17 -4.03
C ALA A 200 -11.36 -5.92 -3.89
N LEU A 201 -11.32 -7.24 -4.01
CA LEU A 201 -12.49 -8.12 -3.88
C LEU A 201 -12.47 -9.00 -2.61
N THR A 202 -11.30 -9.22 -2.01
CA THR A 202 -11.09 -10.36 -1.09
C THR A 202 -10.47 -10.01 0.26
N ASP A 203 -10.61 -8.77 0.77
CA ASP A 203 -10.06 -8.38 2.09
C ASP A 203 -10.48 -9.32 3.24
N GLN A 204 -11.62 -9.99 3.13
CA GLN A 204 -12.13 -10.94 4.15
C GLN A 204 -11.98 -12.43 3.77
N MET A 205 -11.30 -12.75 2.66
CA MET A 205 -10.97 -14.14 2.30
C MET A 205 -9.88 -14.67 3.25
N ALA A 206 -10.05 -15.89 3.79
CA ALA A 206 -9.17 -16.42 4.84
C ALA A 206 -7.75 -16.83 4.36
N ASN A 207 -7.46 -16.69 3.07
CA ASN A 207 -6.14 -16.88 2.47
C ASN A 207 -6.03 -15.95 1.26
N LEU A 208 -5.02 -15.07 1.23
CA LEU A 208 -4.85 -14.07 0.17
C LEU A 208 -3.92 -14.53 -0.96
N ALA A 209 -3.39 -15.75 -0.90
CA ALA A 209 -2.32 -16.21 -1.80
C ALA A 209 -2.82 -16.73 -3.14
N VAL A 210 -3.41 -15.84 -3.93
CA VAL A 210 -4.03 -16.18 -5.23
C VAL A 210 -2.96 -16.22 -6.31
N VAL A 211 -2.69 -17.42 -6.83
CA VAL A 211 -1.64 -17.65 -7.84
C VAL A 211 -2.19 -18.10 -9.18
N SER A 212 -3.47 -18.50 -9.25
CA SER A 212 -4.15 -18.87 -10.48
C SER A 212 -5.58 -18.35 -10.51
N LEU A 213 -6.03 -17.93 -11.69
CA LEU A 213 -7.40 -17.53 -11.97
C LEU A 213 -7.85 -18.19 -13.28
N ALA A 214 -9.09 -18.67 -13.32
CA ALA A 214 -9.72 -19.20 -14.54
C ALA A 214 -11.21 -18.85 -14.60
N PHE A 215 -11.67 -18.36 -15.75
CA PHE A 215 -13.11 -18.25 -16.04
C PHE A 215 -13.72 -19.60 -16.39
N GLU A 216 -15.03 -19.72 -16.20
CA GLU A 216 -15.84 -20.71 -16.91
C GLU A 216 -16.01 -20.29 -18.39
N PRO A 217 -15.64 -21.13 -19.38
CA PRO A 217 -15.77 -20.80 -20.80
C PRO A 217 -17.21 -20.45 -21.18
N GLY A 218 -17.40 -19.23 -21.69
CA GLY A 218 -18.72 -18.69 -22.03
C GLY A 218 -19.48 -18.00 -20.88
N ASN A 219 -18.94 -17.98 -19.65
CA ASN A 219 -19.59 -17.40 -18.47
C ASN A 219 -18.59 -16.76 -17.49
N SER A 220 -18.17 -15.52 -17.76
CA SER A 220 -17.21 -14.78 -16.92
C SER A 220 -17.72 -14.40 -15.52
N ASN A 221 -18.99 -14.68 -15.19
CA ASN A 221 -19.48 -14.57 -13.80
C ASN A 221 -18.92 -15.68 -12.91
N VAL A 222 -18.63 -16.86 -13.47
CA VAL A 222 -18.03 -17.97 -12.74
C VAL A 222 -16.52 -17.91 -12.87
N ILE A 223 -15.85 -17.76 -11.74
CA ILE A 223 -14.40 -17.60 -11.64
C ILE A 223 -13.87 -18.58 -10.58
N TYR A 224 -12.84 -19.35 -10.94
CA TYR A 224 -12.10 -20.20 -10.03
C TYR A 224 -10.77 -19.52 -9.67
N ALA A 225 -10.43 -19.51 -8.39
CA ALA A 225 -9.17 -18.97 -7.87
C ALA A 225 -8.36 -20.06 -7.16
N GLY A 226 -7.18 -20.37 -7.70
CA GLY A 226 -6.24 -21.31 -7.11
C GLY A 226 -5.34 -20.61 -6.12
N THR A 227 -5.30 -21.10 -4.88
CA THR A 227 -4.44 -20.54 -3.83
C THR A 227 -3.21 -21.38 -3.53
N GLY A 228 -2.14 -20.72 -3.11
CA GLY A 228 -0.90 -21.32 -2.65
C GLY A 228 0.19 -21.38 -3.69
N GLU A 229 1.28 -20.66 -3.45
CA GLU A 229 2.42 -20.57 -4.37
C GLU A 229 3.31 -21.81 -4.30
N GLY A 230 3.42 -22.56 -5.40
CA GLY A 230 3.96 -23.93 -5.37
C GLY A 230 5.26 -24.14 -6.14
N PHE A 231 5.97 -23.08 -6.54
CA PHE A 231 7.08 -23.18 -7.48
C PHE A 231 8.38 -23.71 -6.86
N GLY A 232 8.42 -23.84 -5.53
CA GLY A 232 9.60 -24.22 -4.78
C GLY A 232 10.49 -23.04 -4.41
N ASN A 233 9.99 -21.81 -4.62
CA ASN A 233 10.48 -20.67 -3.86
C ASN A 233 10.16 -20.90 -2.39
N SER A 234 11.00 -20.32 -1.56
CA SER A 234 10.97 -20.45 -0.12
C SER A 234 9.79 -19.63 0.45
N ASP A 235 9.62 -18.37 0.04
CA ASP A 235 8.56 -17.44 0.50
C ASP A 235 7.14 -17.78 0.01
N ALA A 236 6.98 -19.01 -0.49
CA ALA A 236 5.76 -19.66 -0.92
C ALA A 236 4.67 -19.71 0.18
N ILE A 237 3.80 -18.69 0.19
CA ILE A 237 2.63 -18.67 1.07
C ILE A 237 1.72 -19.86 0.74
N ARG A 238 1.50 -20.74 1.72
CA ARG A 238 0.63 -21.92 1.57
C ARG A 238 -0.83 -21.49 1.37
N GLY A 239 -1.48 -22.12 0.40
CA GLY A 239 -2.89 -21.91 0.08
C GLY A 239 -3.87 -22.68 0.98
N ALA A 240 -5.15 -22.39 0.73
CA ALA A 240 -6.30 -23.05 1.33
C ALA A 240 -7.19 -23.72 0.26
N GLY A 241 -6.58 -24.26 -0.81
CA GLY A 241 -7.29 -24.96 -1.88
C GLY A 241 -7.75 -24.04 -3.02
N ILE A 242 -8.92 -24.36 -3.58
CA ILE A 242 -9.53 -23.62 -4.69
C ILE A 242 -10.80 -22.91 -4.19
N PHE A 243 -10.92 -21.63 -4.50
CA PHE A 243 -12.12 -20.83 -4.26
C PHE A 243 -12.91 -20.64 -5.57
N LYS A 244 -14.22 -20.47 -5.45
CA LYS A 244 -15.14 -20.24 -6.57
C LYS A 244 -16.07 -19.06 -6.28
N SER A 245 -16.17 -18.15 -7.24
CA SER A 245 -17.24 -17.15 -7.37
C SER A 245 -18.23 -17.60 -8.46
N ALA A 246 -19.48 -17.14 -8.36
CA ALA A 246 -20.51 -17.29 -9.38
C ALA A 246 -21.18 -15.95 -9.76
N ASP A 247 -20.61 -14.83 -9.30
CA ASP A 247 -21.17 -13.48 -9.31
C ASP A 247 -20.12 -12.43 -9.74
N ALA A 248 -19.23 -12.81 -10.67
CA ALA A 248 -18.18 -11.95 -11.21
C ALA A 248 -17.23 -11.39 -10.13
N GLY A 249 -16.92 -12.23 -9.13
CA GLY A 249 -15.99 -11.95 -8.05
C GLY A 249 -16.56 -11.18 -6.86
N ALA A 250 -17.87 -10.93 -6.79
CA ALA A 250 -18.49 -10.20 -5.68
C ALA A 250 -18.58 -11.03 -4.38
N SER A 251 -18.67 -12.35 -4.47
CA SER A 251 -18.53 -13.28 -3.35
C SER A 251 -17.74 -14.53 -3.74
N TRP A 252 -17.16 -15.18 -2.73
CA TRP A 252 -16.23 -16.30 -2.89
C TRP A 252 -16.53 -17.40 -1.88
N SER A 253 -16.42 -18.65 -2.33
CA SER A 253 -16.64 -19.85 -1.52
C SER A 253 -15.48 -20.84 -1.70
N GLN A 254 -15.01 -21.47 -0.62
CA GLN A 254 -14.01 -22.54 -0.71
C GLN A 254 -14.67 -23.81 -1.28
N LEU A 255 -14.07 -24.44 -2.29
CA LEU A 255 -14.48 -25.77 -2.71
C LEU A 255 -14.06 -26.77 -1.63
N ALA A 256 -15.00 -27.23 -0.80
CA ALA A 256 -14.73 -28.08 0.36
C ALA A 256 -13.96 -29.37 0.03
N SER A 257 -14.14 -29.90 -1.20
CA SER A 257 -13.39 -31.02 -1.77
C SER A 257 -11.87 -30.77 -1.91
N THR A 258 -11.44 -29.51 -1.88
CA THR A 258 -10.05 -29.06 -1.98
C THR A 258 -9.45 -28.62 -0.65
N ASN A 259 -10.18 -28.73 0.47
CA ASN A 259 -9.68 -28.41 1.80
C ASN A 259 -8.80 -29.55 2.36
N ASN A 260 -7.72 -29.88 1.66
CA ASN A 260 -6.78 -30.96 1.99
C ASN A 260 -5.40 -30.74 1.35
N SER A 261 -4.41 -31.52 1.82
CA SER A 261 -2.99 -31.36 1.47
C SER A 261 -2.66 -31.37 -0.02
N ASN A 262 -3.48 -31.99 -0.86
CA ASN A 262 -3.20 -32.09 -2.29
C ASN A 262 -3.35 -30.73 -2.98
N PHE A 263 -4.22 -29.85 -2.48
CA PHE A 263 -4.58 -28.56 -3.08
C PHE A 263 -4.01 -27.35 -2.34
N TYR A 264 -3.17 -27.55 -1.31
CA TYR A 264 -2.46 -26.47 -0.59
C TYR A 264 -1.57 -25.59 -1.48
N TYR A 265 -1.28 -26.05 -2.71
CA TYR A 265 -0.54 -25.33 -3.73
C TYR A 265 -1.24 -25.53 -5.08
N SER A 266 -2.30 -24.76 -5.35
CA SER A 266 -3.14 -24.87 -6.56
C SER A 266 -2.64 -23.94 -7.67
N MET A 267 -1.48 -24.28 -8.24
CA MET A 267 -0.67 -23.43 -9.12
C MET A 267 -1.31 -23.05 -10.47
N LYS A 268 -2.11 -23.93 -11.08
CA LYS A 268 -2.81 -23.63 -12.33
C LYS A 268 -4.18 -24.31 -12.38
N ILE A 269 -5.21 -23.56 -12.73
CA ILE A 269 -6.55 -24.08 -13.03
C ILE A 269 -6.82 -23.97 -14.53
N GLY A 270 -7.43 -24.99 -15.11
CA GLY A 270 -7.98 -24.95 -16.47
C GLY A 270 -9.39 -25.56 -16.49
N VAL A 271 -10.37 -24.81 -17.00
CA VAL A 271 -11.75 -25.30 -17.20
C VAL A 271 -11.91 -25.70 -18.67
N SER A 272 -12.46 -26.89 -18.94
CA SER A 272 -12.61 -27.37 -20.32
C SER A 272 -13.59 -26.48 -21.12
N PRO A 273 -13.20 -26.00 -22.32
CA PRO A 273 -14.09 -25.28 -23.23
C PRO A 273 -15.12 -26.19 -23.92
N ARG A 274 -15.06 -27.51 -23.66
CA ARG A 274 -15.96 -28.54 -24.23
C ARG A 274 -16.97 -29.08 -23.20
N ASN A 275 -16.66 -28.95 -21.91
CA ASN A 275 -17.56 -29.27 -20.80
C ASN A 275 -17.17 -28.45 -19.56
N THR A 276 -17.96 -27.43 -19.20
CA THR A 276 -17.67 -26.55 -18.04
C THR A 276 -17.66 -27.28 -16.69
N GLN A 277 -18.30 -28.46 -16.60
CA GLN A 277 -18.20 -29.33 -15.42
C GLN A 277 -16.81 -29.97 -15.26
N ARG A 278 -16.01 -30.03 -16.33
CA ARG A 278 -14.68 -30.64 -16.33
C ARG A 278 -13.61 -29.59 -16.02
N VAL A 279 -13.15 -29.59 -14.77
CA VAL A 279 -12.10 -28.69 -14.29
C VAL A 279 -10.83 -29.49 -14.02
N TRP A 280 -9.68 -28.95 -14.42
CA TRP A 280 -8.36 -29.51 -14.18
C TRP A 280 -7.57 -28.57 -13.26
N ALA A 281 -6.84 -29.14 -12.30
CA ALA A 281 -5.99 -28.41 -11.37
C ALA A 281 -4.59 -29.02 -11.34
N ALA A 282 -3.57 -28.19 -11.56
CA ALA A 282 -2.18 -28.53 -11.37
C ALA A 282 -1.76 -28.11 -9.97
N THR A 283 -1.21 -29.06 -9.22
CA THR A 283 -0.97 -28.93 -7.79
C THR A 283 0.41 -29.40 -7.38
N GLY A 284 0.84 -29.04 -6.17
CA GLY A 284 2.07 -29.55 -5.54
C GLY A 284 2.15 -31.08 -5.37
N THR A 285 1.05 -31.82 -5.60
CA THR A 285 1.02 -33.30 -5.57
C THR A 285 0.76 -33.95 -6.94
N GLY A 286 0.39 -33.18 -7.96
CA GLY A 286 0.11 -33.69 -9.31
C GLY A 286 -1.08 -33.02 -10.00
N ILE A 287 -1.66 -33.70 -10.99
CA ILE A 287 -2.82 -33.22 -11.74
C ILE A 287 -4.09 -33.90 -11.22
N PHE A 288 -5.10 -33.08 -10.91
CA PHE A 288 -6.44 -33.51 -10.53
C PHE A 288 -7.45 -33.07 -11.60
N ARG A 289 -8.45 -33.92 -11.87
CA ARG A 289 -9.62 -33.61 -12.70
C ARG A 289 -10.91 -33.79 -11.91
N SER A 290 -11.75 -32.78 -11.90
CA SER A 290 -13.16 -32.83 -11.53
C SER A 290 -14.00 -33.07 -12.79
N LEU A 291 -15.16 -33.74 -12.64
CA LEU A 291 -16.19 -33.91 -13.67
C LEU A 291 -17.53 -33.25 -13.25
N ASP A 292 -17.51 -32.47 -12.18
CA ASP A 292 -18.68 -31.97 -11.43
C ASP A 292 -18.46 -30.54 -10.90
N ALA A 293 -17.77 -29.72 -11.69
CA ALA A 293 -17.47 -28.29 -11.46
C ALA A 293 -16.74 -27.99 -10.13
N GLY A 294 -15.95 -28.95 -9.66
CA GLY A 294 -15.13 -28.90 -8.44
C GLY A 294 -15.73 -29.62 -7.23
N SER A 295 -16.87 -30.31 -7.36
CA SER A 295 -17.53 -30.98 -6.22
C SER A 295 -16.77 -32.24 -5.74
N SER A 296 -16.10 -32.94 -6.64
CA SER A 296 -15.15 -34.03 -6.37
C SER A 296 -13.99 -34.01 -7.36
N TRP A 297 -12.88 -34.68 -7.01
CA TRP A 297 -11.65 -34.67 -7.80
C TRP A 297 -11.01 -36.05 -7.85
N THR A 298 -10.53 -36.44 -9.04
CA THR A 298 -9.73 -37.64 -9.27
C THR A 298 -8.31 -37.23 -9.63
N GLN A 299 -7.30 -37.78 -8.96
CA GLN A 299 -5.91 -37.62 -9.35
C GLN A 299 -5.65 -38.42 -10.64
N VAL A 300 -5.15 -37.76 -11.68
CA VAL A 300 -4.89 -38.37 -13.00
C VAL A 300 -3.39 -38.44 -13.34
N ILE A 301 -2.57 -37.64 -12.66
CA ILE A 301 -1.11 -37.79 -12.57
C ILE A 301 -0.73 -37.60 -11.10
N ASP A 302 0.00 -38.55 -10.52
CA ASP A 302 0.81 -38.31 -9.33
C ASP A 302 2.17 -37.75 -9.75
N ALA A 303 2.53 -36.60 -9.20
CA ALA A 303 3.82 -35.95 -9.39
C ALA A 303 4.46 -35.54 -8.06
N SER A 304 3.99 -36.09 -6.93
CA SER A 304 4.53 -35.83 -5.59
C SER A 304 6.04 -36.02 -5.52
N ALA A 305 6.56 -37.11 -6.11
CA ALA A 305 7.98 -37.43 -6.20
C ALA A 305 8.83 -36.44 -7.03
N VAL A 306 8.22 -35.51 -7.77
CA VAL A 306 8.93 -34.45 -8.54
C VAL A 306 8.54 -33.03 -8.11
N GLY A 307 7.76 -32.85 -7.04
CA GLY A 307 7.32 -31.54 -6.55
C GLY A 307 6.04 -31.00 -7.22
N GLY A 308 5.24 -31.87 -7.83
CA GLY A 308 3.96 -31.52 -8.42
C GLY A 308 4.03 -31.00 -9.86
N CYS A 309 2.99 -30.28 -10.25
CA CYS A 309 2.81 -29.72 -11.58
C CYS A 309 2.37 -28.26 -11.50
N ASN A 310 2.91 -27.44 -12.41
CA ASN A 310 2.90 -25.98 -12.27
C ASN A 310 2.12 -25.26 -13.39
N ASP A 311 1.85 -25.93 -14.51
CA ASP A 311 1.19 -25.31 -15.66
C ASP A 311 0.25 -26.28 -16.41
N ILE A 312 -0.76 -25.70 -17.06
CA ILE A 312 -1.79 -26.33 -17.88
C ILE A 312 -2.08 -25.43 -19.08
N ALA A 313 -2.06 -26.01 -20.28
CA ALA A 313 -2.56 -25.39 -21.50
C ALA A 313 -3.62 -26.29 -22.15
N MET A 314 -4.67 -25.69 -22.72
CA MET A 314 -5.75 -26.42 -23.41
C MET A 314 -5.97 -25.84 -24.80
N GLN A 315 -6.22 -26.72 -25.76
CA GLN A 315 -6.79 -26.32 -27.05
C GLN A 315 -8.23 -25.87 -26.84
N ASN A 316 -8.62 -24.75 -27.44
CA ASN A 316 -9.94 -24.12 -27.28
C ASN A 316 -10.85 -24.36 -28.48
N GLN A 317 -10.31 -24.71 -29.64
CA GLN A 317 -11.07 -24.95 -30.86
C GLN A 317 -11.39 -26.45 -31.05
N GLY A 318 -12.40 -26.74 -31.87
CA GLY A 318 -12.75 -28.11 -32.28
C GLY A 318 -13.50 -28.95 -31.22
N ALA A 319 -14.36 -29.84 -31.70
CA ALA A 319 -15.14 -30.78 -30.87
C ALA A 319 -14.27 -31.81 -30.12
N SER A 320 -13.03 -32.01 -30.60
CA SER A 320 -11.96 -32.75 -29.92
C SER A 320 -10.73 -31.85 -29.83
N GLY A 321 -10.01 -31.92 -28.72
CA GLY A 321 -8.74 -31.23 -28.53
C GLY A 321 -7.98 -31.77 -27.33
N PHE A 322 -6.76 -31.29 -27.14
CA PHE A 322 -5.84 -31.80 -26.11
C PHE A 322 -5.71 -30.86 -24.91
N VAL A 323 -5.48 -31.47 -23.75
CA VAL A 323 -4.93 -30.82 -22.55
C VAL A 323 -3.46 -31.19 -22.40
N PHE A 324 -2.62 -30.19 -22.13
CA PHE A 324 -1.20 -30.31 -21.86
C PHE A 324 -0.92 -29.87 -20.44
N VAL A 325 0.01 -30.54 -19.77
CA VAL A 325 0.37 -30.27 -18.37
C VAL A 325 1.88 -30.41 -18.15
N ALA A 326 2.49 -29.51 -17.38
CA ALA A 326 3.91 -29.52 -17.06
C ALA A 326 4.16 -29.84 -15.58
N CYS A 327 4.98 -30.86 -15.32
CA CYS A 327 5.35 -31.34 -13.99
C CYS A 327 6.86 -31.32 -13.77
N GLY A 328 7.30 -31.15 -12.51
CA GLY A 328 8.70 -31.01 -12.11
C GLY A 328 9.11 -29.58 -11.70
N ARG A 329 10.25 -29.48 -10.99
CA ARG A 329 10.80 -28.25 -10.36
C ARG A 329 12.32 -28.13 -10.61
N ALA A 330 12.95 -27.11 -10.01
CA ALA A 330 14.39 -26.81 -10.07
C ALA A 330 15.35 -27.97 -9.74
N THR A 331 14.90 -28.97 -8.96
CA THR A 331 15.73 -30.08 -8.46
C THR A 331 15.33 -31.45 -9.00
N SER A 332 14.20 -31.57 -9.70
CA SER A 332 13.61 -32.83 -10.15
C SER A 332 13.63 -32.99 -11.68
N GLN A 333 13.10 -34.09 -12.22
CA GLN A 333 12.93 -34.26 -13.67
C GLN A 333 11.65 -33.57 -14.13
N GLY A 334 11.80 -32.61 -15.04
CA GLY A 334 10.70 -32.01 -15.79
C GLY A 334 10.07 -32.98 -16.78
N THR A 335 8.76 -32.93 -16.95
CA THR A 335 8.02 -33.67 -18.00
C THR A 335 6.76 -32.92 -18.40
N VAL A 336 6.53 -32.82 -19.71
CA VAL A 336 5.24 -32.39 -20.28
C VAL A 336 4.45 -33.61 -20.72
N TYR A 337 3.20 -33.69 -20.27
CA TYR A 337 2.23 -34.71 -20.66
C TYR A 337 1.14 -34.10 -21.53
N ARG A 338 0.52 -34.93 -22.38
CA ARG A 338 -0.65 -34.59 -23.19
C ARG A 338 -1.71 -35.68 -23.05
N GLY A 339 -2.96 -35.27 -22.85
CA GLY A 339 -4.13 -36.15 -22.92
C GLY A 339 -5.23 -35.52 -23.76
N ASP A 340 -6.24 -36.29 -24.15
CA ASP A 340 -7.46 -35.75 -24.75
C ASP A 340 -8.25 -34.96 -23.70
N ASP A 341 -8.97 -33.92 -24.11
CA ASP A 341 -9.95 -33.23 -23.26
C ASP A 341 -11.26 -34.05 -23.20
N THR A 342 -11.22 -35.17 -22.46
CA THR A 342 -12.35 -36.08 -22.23
C THR A 342 -12.42 -36.53 -20.76
N ASP A 343 -13.58 -37.07 -20.36
CA ASP A 343 -13.84 -37.48 -18.98
C ASP A 343 -13.06 -38.74 -18.53
N THR A 344 -12.58 -39.53 -19.49
CA THR A 344 -11.82 -40.78 -19.27
C THR A 344 -10.33 -40.68 -19.61
N SER A 345 -9.88 -39.55 -20.16
CA SER A 345 -8.48 -39.32 -20.55
C SER A 345 -7.49 -39.51 -19.40
N THR A 346 -6.31 -40.05 -19.72
CA THR A 346 -5.15 -40.14 -18.83
C THR A 346 -3.94 -39.57 -19.60
N PRO A 347 -3.40 -38.39 -19.23
CA PRO A 347 -2.33 -37.77 -20.00
C PRO A 347 -1.04 -38.59 -20.02
N THR A 348 -0.39 -38.66 -21.18
CA THR A 348 0.85 -39.42 -21.42
C THR A 348 2.02 -38.49 -21.71
N SER A 349 3.24 -38.88 -21.31
CA SER A 349 4.45 -38.07 -21.54
C SER A 349 4.71 -37.86 -23.04
N VAL A 350 4.92 -36.61 -23.44
CA VAL A 350 5.25 -36.21 -24.82
C VAL A 350 6.60 -35.51 -24.94
N LEU A 351 7.12 -34.95 -23.83
CA LEU A 351 8.46 -34.36 -23.74
C LEU A 351 9.04 -34.55 -22.33
N SER A 352 10.15 -35.28 -22.23
CA SER A 352 10.91 -35.50 -20.99
C SER A 352 12.40 -35.64 -21.34
N LEU A 353 13.10 -34.50 -21.39
CA LEU A 353 14.51 -34.43 -21.78
C LEU A 353 15.46 -34.38 -20.58
N SER A 354 16.65 -34.95 -20.71
CA SER A 354 17.64 -34.90 -19.63
C SER A 354 18.04 -33.45 -19.31
N GLY A 355 18.04 -33.09 -18.03
CA GLY A 355 18.29 -31.73 -17.55
C GLY A 355 17.04 -30.84 -17.44
N GLN A 356 15.93 -31.20 -18.10
CA GLN A 356 14.67 -30.46 -18.01
C GLN A 356 14.18 -30.36 -16.55
N GLY A 357 13.78 -29.16 -16.13
CA GLY A 357 13.15 -28.83 -14.84
C GLY A 357 11.73 -28.27 -15.03
N ARG A 358 11.38 -27.17 -14.35
CA ARG A 358 10.10 -26.48 -14.57
C ARG A 358 9.94 -26.16 -16.06
N SER A 359 8.74 -26.33 -16.59
CA SER A 359 8.40 -25.97 -17.97
C SER A 359 7.07 -25.23 -17.99
N SER A 360 6.93 -24.26 -18.90
CA SER A 360 5.68 -23.55 -19.20
C SER A 360 5.29 -23.79 -20.66
N ILE A 361 3.98 -23.84 -20.94
CA ILE A 361 3.41 -24.34 -22.19
C ILE A 361 2.54 -23.27 -22.84
N ALA A 362 2.74 -23.02 -24.14
CA ALA A 362 1.91 -22.11 -24.92
C ALA A 362 1.42 -22.79 -26.21
N ILE A 363 0.14 -22.60 -26.54
CA ILE A 363 -0.49 -23.08 -27.77
C ILE A 363 -0.77 -21.85 -28.63
N ALA A 364 -0.47 -21.90 -29.93
CA ALA A 364 -0.73 -20.77 -30.81
C ALA A 364 -2.24 -20.61 -31.09
N PRO A 365 -2.89 -19.47 -30.76
CA PRO A 365 -4.34 -19.33 -30.96
C PRO A 365 -4.76 -19.32 -32.45
N SER A 366 -3.82 -18.98 -33.33
CA SER A 366 -3.96 -18.97 -34.80
C SER A 366 -3.84 -20.34 -35.45
N ASP A 367 -3.14 -21.29 -34.82
CA ASP A 367 -2.98 -22.68 -35.25
C ASP A 367 -2.70 -23.54 -34.02
N GLU A 368 -3.75 -24.10 -33.41
CA GLU A 368 -3.62 -24.87 -32.16
C GLU A 368 -2.83 -26.19 -32.34
N SER A 369 -2.44 -26.57 -33.57
CA SER A 369 -1.49 -27.65 -33.80
C SER A 369 -0.05 -27.27 -33.46
N VAL A 370 0.26 -25.97 -33.38
CA VAL A 370 1.54 -25.43 -32.95
C VAL A 370 1.56 -25.27 -31.43
N VAL A 371 2.48 -25.98 -30.79
CA VAL A 371 2.64 -26.02 -29.33
C VAL A 371 4.10 -25.75 -28.98
N TYR A 372 4.33 -24.78 -28.11
CA TYR A 372 5.63 -24.44 -27.56
C TYR A 372 5.76 -24.90 -26.10
N VAL A 373 6.97 -25.29 -25.74
CA VAL A 373 7.40 -25.53 -24.35
C VAL A 373 8.70 -24.76 -24.14
N MET A 374 8.72 -23.89 -23.13
CA MET A 374 9.96 -23.34 -22.58
C MET A 374 10.27 -24.10 -21.30
N ALA A 375 11.50 -24.61 -21.18
CA ALA A 375 11.95 -25.32 -19.99
C ALA A 375 13.16 -24.65 -19.36
N SER A 376 13.22 -24.65 -18.03
CA SER A 376 14.43 -24.39 -17.27
C SER A 376 15.25 -25.66 -17.03
N GLN A 377 16.53 -25.48 -16.72
CA GLN A 377 17.51 -26.53 -16.46
C GLN A 377 17.57 -26.80 -14.95
N ARG A 378 17.38 -28.05 -14.53
CA ARG A 378 17.52 -28.44 -13.12
C ARG A 378 18.98 -28.37 -12.64
N ASN A 379 19.17 -28.21 -11.33
CA ASN A 379 20.47 -28.18 -10.64
C ASN A 379 21.47 -29.23 -11.18
N ALA A 380 21.06 -30.50 -11.23
CA ALA A 380 21.88 -31.65 -11.65
C ALA A 380 22.31 -31.66 -13.15
N GLY A 381 22.06 -30.58 -13.91
CA GLY A 381 22.48 -30.44 -15.30
C GLY A 381 23.83 -29.73 -15.50
N GLY A 382 24.20 -28.81 -14.60
CA GLY A 382 25.46 -28.05 -14.67
C GLY A 382 25.56 -27.05 -15.84
N GLY A 383 26.67 -26.31 -15.86
CA GLY A 383 26.99 -25.28 -16.87
C GLY A 383 26.22 -23.95 -16.70
N PRO A 384 26.43 -22.99 -17.61
CA PRO A 384 25.80 -21.66 -17.53
C PRO A 384 24.28 -21.67 -17.72
N GLY A 385 23.70 -22.79 -18.14
CA GLY A 385 22.25 -22.97 -18.18
C GLY A 385 21.63 -23.33 -16.83
N THR A 386 22.38 -23.74 -15.80
CA THR A 386 21.84 -24.24 -14.50
C THR A 386 20.84 -23.26 -13.90
N TYR A 387 19.63 -23.71 -13.57
CA TYR A 387 18.46 -22.91 -13.15
C TYR A 387 17.85 -21.98 -14.22
N GLY A 388 18.61 -21.61 -15.25
CA GLY A 388 18.18 -20.80 -16.39
C GLY A 388 17.62 -21.66 -17.52
N LEU A 389 17.75 -21.20 -18.77
CA LEU A 389 17.17 -21.86 -19.94
C LEU A 389 17.76 -23.27 -20.19
N HIS A 390 16.91 -24.28 -20.22
CA HIS A 390 17.24 -25.60 -20.78
C HIS A 390 17.06 -25.56 -22.30
N GLY A 391 15.88 -25.13 -22.75
CA GLY A 391 15.60 -24.89 -24.16
C GLY A 391 14.17 -24.42 -24.46
N ILE A 392 13.99 -24.01 -25.72
CA ILE A 392 12.69 -23.74 -26.35
C ILE A 392 12.41 -24.87 -27.33
N TYR A 393 11.24 -25.50 -27.19
CA TYR A 393 10.81 -26.64 -28.00
C TYR A 393 9.49 -26.31 -28.70
N ARG A 394 9.39 -26.66 -29.99
CA ARG A 394 8.20 -26.40 -30.81
C ARG A 394 7.72 -27.69 -31.47
N SER A 395 6.45 -28.01 -31.33
CA SER A 395 5.73 -28.97 -32.18
C SER A 395 4.86 -28.20 -33.18
N ALA A 396 4.66 -28.79 -34.36
CA ALA A 396 3.64 -28.38 -35.34
C ALA A 396 2.74 -29.59 -35.68
N SER A 397 2.41 -30.38 -34.66
CA SER A 397 1.69 -31.65 -34.78
C SER A 397 0.91 -31.96 -33.50
N ASN A 398 0.22 -30.95 -32.96
CA ASN A 398 -0.56 -31.01 -31.73
C ASN A 398 0.24 -31.53 -30.53
N GLY A 399 1.53 -31.21 -30.44
CA GLY A 399 2.41 -31.66 -29.35
C GLY A 399 2.48 -33.18 -29.17
N ALA A 400 2.38 -33.95 -30.25
CA ALA A 400 2.54 -35.40 -30.23
C ALA A 400 3.92 -35.83 -29.72
N SER A 401 3.99 -37.00 -29.07
CA SER A 401 5.27 -37.58 -28.62
C SER A 401 6.26 -37.71 -29.80
N GLY A 402 7.49 -37.23 -29.59
CA GLY A 402 8.53 -37.19 -30.63
C GLY A 402 8.39 -36.08 -31.68
N SER A 403 7.36 -35.23 -31.64
CA SER A 403 7.16 -34.14 -32.61
C SER A 403 7.78 -32.79 -32.22
N PHE A 404 8.37 -32.69 -31.03
CA PHE A 404 8.99 -31.46 -30.53
C PHE A 404 10.42 -31.28 -31.08
N VAL A 405 10.65 -30.16 -31.75
CA VAL A 405 11.94 -29.73 -32.30
C VAL A 405 12.51 -28.59 -31.46
N THR A 406 13.76 -28.72 -31.01
CA THR A 406 14.50 -27.67 -30.30
C THR A 406 14.72 -26.46 -31.22
N GLN A 407 14.21 -25.30 -30.83
CA GLN A 407 14.43 -24.01 -31.51
C GLN A 407 15.63 -23.27 -30.89
N ARG A 408 15.77 -23.36 -29.56
CA ARG A 408 16.93 -22.88 -28.79
C ARG A 408 17.31 -23.84 -27.68
N GLN A 409 18.60 -23.87 -27.36
CA GLN A 409 19.20 -24.70 -26.33
C GLN A 409 20.04 -23.80 -25.42
N GLY A 410 19.70 -23.71 -24.13
CA GLY A 410 20.41 -22.90 -23.14
C GLY A 410 21.37 -23.70 -22.25
N ASN A 411 21.24 -25.03 -22.19
CA ASN A 411 22.11 -25.89 -21.39
C ASN A 411 23.52 -26.15 -21.99
N VAL A 412 23.98 -25.30 -22.90
CA VAL A 412 25.31 -25.35 -23.52
C VAL A 412 25.94 -23.95 -23.50
N ALA A 413 27.25 -23.87 -23.28
CA ALA A 413 27.93 -22.58 -23.26
C ALA A 413 27.87 -21.89 -24.64
N PRO A 414 27.58 -20.59 -24.71
CA PRO A 414 27.52 -19.85 -25.97
C PRO A 414 28.91 -19.71 -26.59
N ALA A 415 29.03 -19.94 -27.90
CA ALA A 415 30.30 -19.78 -28.61
C ALA A 415 30.61 -18.31 -28.97
N ASN A 416 29.64 -17.40 -28.84
CA ASN A 416 29.78 -15.95 -29.07
C ASN A 416 28.64 -15.15 -28.41
N THR A 417 28.78 -13.83 -28.35
CA THR A 417 27.80 -12.92 -27.71
C THR A 417 26.40 -12.97 -28.34
N ALA A 418 26.28 -13.16 -29.66
CA ALA A 418 24.97 -13.29 -30.31
C ALA A 418 24.23 -14.56 -29.87
N GLN A 419 24.92 -15.68 -29.73
CA GLN A 419 24.37 -16.90 -29.11
C GLN A 419 24.05 -16.68 -27.63
N LYS A 420 24.89 -15.95 -26.89
CA LYS A 420 24.68 -15.65 -25.47
C LYS A 420 23.39 -14.88 -25.24
N ILE A 421 23.15 -13.78 -25.97
CA ILE A 421 21.89 -13.02 -25.96
C ILE A 421 20.68 -13.95 -26.11
N ASN A 422 20.79 -14.91 -27.02
CA ASN A 422 19.75 -15.89 -27.36
C ASN A 422 19.55 -17.03 -26.34
N GLN A 423 20.27 -17.01 -25.21
CA GLN A 423 20.13 -17.96 -24.11
C GLN A 423 19.67 -17.30 -22.79
N LEU A 424 19.63 -15.96 -22.72
CA LEU A 424 19.39 -15.19 -21.50
C LEU A 424 17.90 -15.03 -21.14
N LEU A 425 16.99 -15.74 -21.82
CA LEU A 425 15.54 -15.65 -21.63
C LEU A 425 15.09 -15.83 -20.16
N LEU A 426 15.82 -16.68 -19.42
CA LEU A 426 15.56 -17.05 -18.01
C LEU A 426 16.75 -16.69 -17.10
N SER A 427 17.39 -15.57 -17.39
CA SER A 427 18.56 -15.03 -16.72
C SER A 427 18.51 -13.50 -16.72
N ASN A 428 19.21 -12.83 -15.80
CA ASN A 428 19.37 -11.38 -15.87
C ASN A 428 20.29 -10.99 -17.06
N PRO A 429 19.80 -10.30 -18.10
CA PRO A 429 20.57 -10.11 -19.33
C PRO A 429 21.73 -9.15 -19.20
N VAL A 430 21.60 -8.09 -18.37
CA VAL A 430 22.65 -7.08 -18.24
C VAL A 430 23.79 -7.58 -17.35
N ILE A 431 23.50 -8.29 -16.25
CA ILE A 431 24.52 -8.88 -15.38
C ILE A 431 25.30 -9.97 -16.11
N ALA A 432 24.62 -10.77 -16.93
CA ALA A 432 25.27 -11.74 -17.79
C ALA A 432 26.08 -11.12 -18.94
N LEU A 433 26.03 -9.81 -19.18
CA LEU A 433 26.78 -9.13 -20.25
C LEU A 433 27.68 -7.99 -19.77
N LEU A 434 27.91 -7.82 -18.45
CA LEU A 434 28.74 -6.73 -17.91
C LEU A 434 30.16 -6.64 -18.53
N THR A 435 30.81 -7.76 -18.83
CA THR A 435 32.11 -7.80 -19.52
C THR A 435 32.00 -7.38 -20.98
N GLU A 436 30.99 -7.88 -21.68
CA GLU A 436 30.74 -7.53 -23.08
C GLU A 436 30.29 -6.06 -23.26
N CYS A 437 29.52 -5.53 -22.31
CA CYS A 437 29.17 -4.10 -22.23
C CYS A 437 30.33 -3.22 -21.73
N GLY A 438 31.37 -3.81 -21.12
CA GLY A 438 32.60 -3.15 -20.72
C GLY A 438 32.64 -2.60 -19.29
N PHE A 439 31.65 -2.92 -18.47
CA PHE A 439 31.43 -2.42 -17.10
C PHE A 439 32.03 -3.30 -15.98
N GLY A 440 32.11 -4.63 -16.15
CA GLY A 440 32.56 -5.51 -15.06
C GLY A 440 32.77 -6.98 -15.46
N SER A 441 32.67 -7.88 -14.48
CA SER A 441 32.63 -9.33 -14.70
C SER A 441 31.20 -9.78 -15.03
N SER A 442 31.01 -10.58 -16.08
CA SER A 442 29.69 -11.14 -16.45
C SER A 442 29.34 -12.38 -15.61
N SER A 443 28.16 -12.41 -15.00
CA SER A 443 27.63 -13.56 -14.22
C SER A 443 26.22 -13.97 -14.66
N PHE A 444 25.91 -15.26 -14.68
CA PHE A 444 24.58 -15.79 -15.05
C PHE A 444 23.68 -15.88 -13.81
N LEU A 445 22.95 -14.80 -13.52
CA LEU A 445 21.89 -14.80 -12.50
C LEU A 445 20.63 -15.45 -13.10
N ASN A 446 20.56 -16.77 -12.96
CA ASN A 446 19.60 -17.66 -13.58
C ASN A 446 18.42 -17.99 -12.64
N GLN A 447 17.20 -17.62 -13.02
CA GLN A 447 16.02 -17.74 -12.15
C GLN A 447 14.91 -18.66 -12.65
N GLY A 448 14.99 -19.18 -13.89
CA GLY A 448 13.91 -19.82 -14.66
C GLY A 448 13.07 -20.95 -14.06
N TRP A 449 13.32 -21.36 -12.82
CA TRP A 449 12.42 -22.17 -12.01
C TRP A 449 11.35 -21.33 -11.28
N TYR A 450 11.57 -20.04 -11.08
CA TYR A 450 10.72 -19.07 -10.39
C TYR A 450 9.97 -18.14 -11.37
N ASP A 451 10.69 -17.51 -12.29
CA ASP A 451 10.21 -16.66 -13.38
C ASP A 451 10.15 -17.46 -14.69
N ASN A 452 8.95 -17.73 -15.22
CA ASN A 452 8.81 -18.59 -16.40
C ASN A 452 7.45 -18.41 -17.07
N ALA A 453 7.30 -17.31 -17.79
CA ALA A 453 6.11 -17.00 -18.58
C ALA A 453 6.34 -17.28 -20.07
N LEU A 454 5.31 -17.80 -20.77
CA LEU A 454 5.37 -18.09 -22.21
C LEU A 454 4.01 -17.83 -22.85
N ALA A 455 4.01 -17.13 -23.99
CA ALA A 455 2.80 -16.86 -24.77
C ALA A 455 3.11 -16.80 -26.28
N VAL A 456 2.09 -16.95 -27.12
CA VAL A 456 2.21 -16.87 -28.60
C VAL A 456 1.23 -15.83 -29.11
N ASP A 457 1.63 -15.05 -30.12
CA ASP A 457 0.78 -14.05 -30.75
C ASP A 457 -0.51 -14.68 -31.33
N PRO A 458 -1.71 -14.15 -31.00
CA PRO A 458 -2.99 -14.70 -31.45
C PRO A 458 -3.18 -14.82 -32.96
N LEU A 459 -2.37 -14.15 -33.78
CA LEU A 459 -2.46 -14.16 -35.24
C LEU A 459 -1.25 -14.79 -35.95
N ASP A 460 -0.13 -15.03 -35.27
CA ASP A 460 1.09 -15.57 -35.89
C ASP A 460 1.78 -16.63 -35.02
N PRO A 461 1.76 -17.92 -35.40
CA PRO A 461 2.37 -19.01 -34.63
C PRO A 461 3.91 -19.00 -34.63
N ASN A 462 4.53 -17.96 -35.22
CA ASN A 462 5.98 -17.73 -35.22
C ASN A 462 6.38 -16.55 -34.33
N ILE A 463 5.45 -15.71 -33.87
CA ILE A 463 5.74 -14.64 -32.91
C ILE A 463 5.48 -15.17 -31.49
N VAL A 464 6.55 -15.33 -30.71
CA VAL A 464 6.54 -15.96 -29.38
C VAL A 464 7.10 -14.99 -28.35
N TRP A 465 6.43 -14.87 -27.22
CA TRP A 465 6.85 -14.08 -26.07
C TRP A 465 7.29 -14.99 -24.93
N ALA A 466 8.38 -14.63 -24.26
CA ALA A 466 8.89 -15.29 -23.07
C ALA A 466 9.17 -14.27 -21.96
N GLY A 467 9.05 -14.69 -20.72
CA GLY A 467 9.40 -13.89 -19.54
C GLY A 467 10.25 -14.70 -18.57
N GLY A 468 11.38 -14.10 -18.18
CA GLY A 468 12.24 -14.49 -17.05
C GLY A 468 12.41 -13.25 -16.17
N VAL A 469 13.64 -12.73 -16.04
CA VAL A 469 13.85 -11.45 -15.34
C VAL A 469 13.25 -10.31 -16.17
N ASP A 470 13.65 -10.23 -17.44
CA ASP A 470 13.06 -9.35 -18.46
C ASP A 470 12.07 -10.11 -19.35
N LEU A 471 11.28 -9.36 -20.12
CA LEU A 471 10.45 -9.84 -21.21
C LEU A 471 11.25 -9.93 -22.52
N TRP A 472 10.94 -10.94 -23.33
CA TRP A 472 11.62 -11.27 -24.58
C TRP A 472 10.61 -11.61 -25.67
N ARG A 473 10.95 -11.33 -26.94
CA ARG A 473 10.19 -11.78 -28.09
C ARG A 473 11.08 -12.42 -29.16
N SER A 474 10.57 -13.47 -29.79
CA SER A 474 11.07 -14.03 -31.04
C SER A 474 10.04 -13.81 -32.13
N ASP A 475 10.49 -13.33 -33.30
CA ASP A 475 9.64 -13.14 -34.48
C ASP A 475 9.82 -14.25 -35.54
N ASN A 476 10.59 -15.30 -35.21
CA ASN A 476 10.88 -16.42 -36.11
C ASN A 476 10.82 -17.78 -35.40
N ALA A 477 9.69 -18.04 -34.76
CA ALA A 477 9.28 -19.32 -34.18
C ALA A 477 10.11 -19.79 -32.98
N GLY A 478 10.57 -18.86 -32.13
CA GLY A 478 11.38 -19.17 -30.96
C GLY A 478 12.85 -19.47 -31.26
N VAL A 479 13.29 -19.17 -32.49
CA VAL A 479 14.68 -19.27 -32.92
C VAL A 479 15.44 -18.05 -32.39
N ASP A 480 15.43 -16.91 -33.08
CA ASP A 480 16.14 -15.70 -32.65
C ASP A 480 15.28 -14.85 -31.71
N TRP A 481 15.89 -14.32 -30.65
CA TRP A 481 15.23 -13.55 -29.59
C TRP A 481 15.84 -12.15 -29.43
N GLY A 482 15.01 -11.19 -29.05
CA GLY A 482 15.42 -9.87 -28.58
C GLY A 482 14.67 -9.46 -27.31
N THR A 483 15.32 -8.65 -26.47
CA THR A 483 14.76 -8.17 -25.20
C THR A 483 13.71 -7.08 -25.47
N ALA A 484 12.56 -7.18 -24.80
CA ALA A 484 11.39 -6.32 -24.96
C ALA A 484 11.12 -5.42 -23.74
N SER A 485 11.92 -5.54 -22.68
CA SER A 485 11.93 -4.67 -21.49
C SER A 485 13.34 -4.44 -20.97
N TYR A 486 13.47 -3.54 -19.99
CA TYR A 486 14.67 -3.37 -19.17
C TYR A 486 14.29 -3.05 -17.72
N TRP A 487 14.38 -4.03 -16.81
CA TRP A 487 14.09 -3.81 -15.37
C TRP A 487 15.00 -2.77 -14.68
N TRP A 488 16.21 -2.56 -15.21
CA TRP A 488 17.23 -1.66 -14.64
C TRP A 488 17.19 -0.24 -15.22
N PHE A 489 16.19 0.10 -16.03
CA PHE A 489 15.92 1.46 -16.52
C PHE A 489 15.20 2.32 -15.45
N ASP A 490 15.04 3.62 -15.70
CA ASP A 490 14.41 4.54 -14.75
C ASP A 490 12.87 4.57 -14.91
N LYS A 491 12.14 3.87 -14.02
CA LYS A 491 10.66 3.76 -14.05
C LYS A 491 9.98 5.12 -14.19
N GLY A 492 9.03 5.22 -15.13
CA GLY A 492 8.27 6.45 -15.40
C GLY A 492 9.03 7.53 -16.18
N ILE A 493 10.31 7.33 -16.47
CA ILE A 493 11.11 8.16 -17.39
C ILE A 493 11.34 7.39 -18.70
N ASP A 494 11.72 6.12 -18.58
CA ASP A 494 12.11 5.26 -19.70
C ASP A 494 10.93 4.39 -20.17
N PRO A 495 10.50 4.47 -21.45
CA PRO A 495 9.32 3.73 -21.93
C PRO A 495 9.56 2.23 -22.08
N GLU A 496 10.82 1.78 -22.21
CA GLU A 496 11.16 0.35 -22.24
C GLU A 496 11.30 -0.28 -20.84
N TYR A 497 11.10 0.48 -19.75
CA TYR A 497 11.07 -0.08 -18.40
C TYR A 497 9.90 -1.06 -18.23
N HIS A 498 10.16 -2.20 -17.59
CA HIS A 498 9.14 -3.07 -17.01
C HIS A 498 9.74 -3.69 -15.75
N HIS A 499 8.98 -3.86 -14.67
CA HIS A 499 9.50 -4.47 -13.44
C HIS A 499 10.01 -5.90 -13.68
N ALA A 500 11.08 -6.29 -12.97
CA ALA A 500 11.67 -7.62 -13.00
C ALA A 500 10.71 -8.74 -12.58
N ASP A 501 11.08 -9.97 -12.94
CA ASP A 501 10.52 -11.26 -12.49
C ASP A 501 9.12 -11.57 -13.04
N GLN A 502 9.09 -12.11 -14.26
CA GLN A 502 7.86 -12.31 -15.06
C GLN A 502 7.13 -13.62 -14.73
N HIS A 503 5.84 -13.50 -14.36
CA HIS A 503 4.98 -14.64 -14.05
C HIS A 503 3.83 -14.85 -15.03
N GLY A 504 3.41 -13.82 -15.75
CA GLY A 504 2.27 -13.89 -16.67
C GLY A 504 2.41 -12.97 -17.87
N ILE A 505 1.90 -13.41 -19.03
CA ILE A 505 1.80 -12.65 -20.27
C ILE A 505 0.42 -12.94 -20.86
N VAL A 506 -0.41 -11.91 -21.04
CA VAL A 506 -1.82 -12.05 -21.46
C VAL A 506 -2.13 -11.09 -22.61
N PHE A 507 -2.46 -11.65 -23.77
CA PHE A 507 -2.96 -10.88 -24.91
C PHE A 507 -4.39 -10.40 -24.67
N HIS A 508 -4.70 -9.18 -25.12
CA HIS A 508 -6.07 -8.65 -25.08
C HIS A 508 -7.02 -9.53 -25.92
N PRO A 509 -8.24 -9.88 -25.45
CA PRO A 509 -9.14 -10.81 -26.16
C PRO A 509 -9.53 -10.40 -27.58
N GLN A 510 -9.50 -9.09 -27.87
CA GLN A 510 -9.74 -8.51 -29.20
C GLN A 510 -8.45 -8.07 -29.93
N TYR A 511 -7.30 -8.66 -29.58
CA TYR A 511 -6.01 -8.39 -30.24
C TYR A 511 -6.09 -8.71 -31.73
N ASN A 512 -5.60 -7.81 -32.57
CA ASN A 512 -5.69 -7.93 -34.03
C ASN A 512 -4.36 -7.60 -34.75
N GLY A 513 -3.25 -7.55 -34.02
CA GLY A 513 -1.90 -7.31 -34.54
C GLY A 513 -1.68 -5.93 -35.19
N THR A 514 -2.69 -5.05 -35.23
CA THR A 514 -2.68 -3.80 -36.00
C THR A 514 -3.20 -2.61 -35.18
N SER A 515 -4.51 -2.40 -35.14
CA SER A 515 -5.16 -1.33 -34.34
C SER A 515 -5.27 -1.68 -32.86
N ASN A 516 -5.38 -2.97 -32.53
CA ASN A 516 -5.24 -3.49 -31.17
C ASN A 516 -4.02 -4.42 -31.12
N ARG A 517 -2.96 -3.94 -30.44
CA ARG A 517 -1.71 -4.66 -30.16
C ARG A 517 -1.44 -4.76 -28.65
N ILE A 518 -2.50 -4.80 -27.85
CA ILE A 518 -2.40 -4.73 -26.39
C ILE A 518 -2.00 -6.09 -25.81
N VAL A 519 -0.92 -6.08 -25.01
CA VAL A 519 -0.46 -7.20 -24.19
C VAL A 519 -0.21 -6.71 -22.77
N PHE A 520 -0.75 -7.41 -21.79
CA PHE A 520 -0.45 -7.21 -20.37
C PHE A 520 0.61 -8.22 -19.93
N ALA A 521 1.46 -7.82 -18.98
CA ALA A 521 2.38 -8.70 -18.28
C ALA A 521 2.24 -8.50 -16.76
N THR A 522 2.63 -9.52 -15.99
CA THR A 522 2.55 -9.50 -14.52
C THR A 522 3.81 -10.04 -13.89
N SER A 523 4.25 -9.35 -12.82
CA SER A 523 5.57 -9.54 -12.23
C SER A 523 5.60 -9.18 -10.73
N ASP A 524 6.79 -9.08 -10.14
CA ASP A 524 6.97 -8.74 -8.72
C ASP A 524 6.62 -7.27 -8.39
N GLY A 525 6.51 -6.42 -9.43
CA GLY A 525 6.02 -5.04 -9.36
C GLY A 525 4.56 -4.85 -9.79
N GLY A 526 3.78 -5.93 -9.91
CA GLY A 526 2.35 -5.89 -10.18
C GLY A 526 1.95 -6.14 -11.63
N VAL A 527 1.25 -5.17 -12.25
CA VAL A 527 0.71 -5.27 -13.61
C VAL A 527 1.15 -4.08 -14.45
N GLU A 528 1.67 -4.36 -15.64
CA GLU A 528 1.94 -3.34 -16.67
C GLU A 528 1.41 -3.82 -18.03
N ARG A 529 1.28 -2.92 -19.01
CA ARG A 529 0.85 -3.30 -20.37
C ARG A 529 1.61 -2.54 -21.45
N THR A 530 1.80 -3.20 -22.60
CA THR A 530 2.22 -2.55 -23.84
C THR A 530 1.03 -2.44 -24.79
N ASP A 531 0.86 -1.26 -25.39
CA ASP A 531 -0.14 -1.01 -26.45
C ASP A 531 0.48 -1.20 -27.86
N ASN A 532 1.77 -1.56 -27.96
CA ASN A 532 2.52 -1.65 -29.21
C ASN A 532 3.28 -2.98 -29.43
N ALA A 533 2.80 -4.11 -28.90
CA ALA A 533 3.47 -5.43 -28.85
C ALA A 533 4.18 -5.99 -30.12
N ARG A 534 3.93 -5.44 -31.33
CA ARG A 534 4.67 -5.77 -32.57
C ARG A 534 5.73 -4.72 -32.96
N ALA A 535 6.21 -3.91 -31.99
CA ALA A 535 7.33 -2.99 -32.15
C ALA A 535 8.68 -3.76 -32.26
N PRO A 536 9.77 -3.13 -32.75
CA PRO A 536 11.11 -3.73 -32.71
C PRO A 536 11.54 -4.13 -31.29
N VAL A 537 12.39 -5.16 -31.21
CA VAL A 537 13.02 -5.65 -29.97
C VAL A 537 14.54 -5.65 -30.07
N ASN A 538 15.21 -5.74 -28.93
CA ASN A 538 16.63 -5.48 -28.78
C ASN A 538 17.46 -6.75 -29.01
N THR A 539 18.10 -6.85 -30.17
CA THR A 539 18.79 -8.07 -30.64
C THR A 539 20.32 -7.93 -30.69
N THR A 540 20.85 -6.75 -30.43
CA THR A 540 22.29 -6.45 -30.48
C THR A 540 22.85 -6.11 -29.10
N LEU A 541 24.18 -6.32 -28.93
CA LEU A 541 24.88 -6.02 -27.69
C LEU A 541 24.69 -4.55 -27.26
N ALA A 542 24.91 -3.59 -28.17
CA ALA A 542 24.79 -2.15 -27.85
C ALA A 542 23.39 -1.78 -27.33
N GLN A 543 22.34 -2.41 -27.87
CA GLN A 543 20.98 -2.22 -27.38
C GLN A 543 20.80 -2.77 -25.96
N ILE A 544 21.25 -3.99 -25.71
CA ILE A 544 21.11 -4.62 -24.38
C ILE A 544 21.98 -3.92 -23.32
N CYS A 545 23.11 -3.33 -23.71
CA CYS A 545 23.92 -2.43 -22.88
C CYS A 545 23.29 -1.03 -22.64
N GLY A 546 22.02 -0.81 -23.01
CA GLY A 546 21.24 0.37 -22.65
C GLY A 546 21.06 1.44 -23.73
N SER A 547 21.35 1.14 -25.00
CA SER A 547 21.02 1.99 -26.16
C SER A 547 19.85 1.40 -26.99
N PRO A 548 18.61 1.38 -26.45
CA PRO A 548 17.50 0.59 -26.99
C PRO A 548 17.12 0.98 -28.43
N VAL A 549 16.47 0.04 -29.12
CA VAL A 549 15.97 0.23 -30.49
C VAL A 549 14.89 1.32 -30.54
N SER A 550 15.01 2.24 -31.50
CA SER A 550 14.10 3.38 -31.59
C SER A 550 12.67 2.93 -31.93
N ASN A 551 11.69 3.48 -31.18
CA ASN A 551 10.28 3.06 -31.20
C ASN A 551 10.07 1.58 -30.82
N GLY A 552 10.87 1.08 -29.87
CA GLY A 552 10.75 -0.27 -29.32
C GLY A 552 9.44 -0.54 -28.59
N THR A 553 9.37 -1.69 -27.91
CA THR A 553 8.22 -2.03 -27.06
C THR A 553 8.15 -1.06 -25.89
N ALA A 554 7.03 -0.34 -25.80
CA ALA A 554 6.77 0.65 -24.76
C ALA A 554 5.75 0.10 -23.76
N TRP A 555 6.04 0.24 -22.48
CA TRP A 555 5.24 -0.23 -21.36
C TRP A 555 4.55 0.93 -20.64
N ILE A 556 3.45 0.60 -19.97
CA ILE A 556 2.63 1.54 -19.22
C ILE A 556 2.16 0.85 -17.95
N ASP A 557 2.52 1.43 -16.81
CA ASP A 557 2.11 0.95 -15.48
C ASP A 557 0.58 0.84 -15.37
N ARG A 558 0.10 -0.26 -14.76
CA ARG A 558 -1.33 -0.53 -14.51
C ARG A 558 -1.58 -0.83 -13.04
N ASN A 559 -0.81 -0.22 -12.14
CA ASN A 559 -0.88 -0.42 -10.69
C ASN A 559 -1.75 0.62 -9.96
N THR A 560 -2.46 1.50 -10.68
CA THR A 560 -3.35 2.53 -10.09
C THR A 560 -4.36 1.93 -9.10
N GLY A 561 -4.18 2.18 -7.81
CA GLY A 561 -5.02 1.60 -6.75
C GLY A 561 -4.81 0.11 -6.50
N TYR A 562 -3.88 -0.55 -7.18
CA TYR A 562 -3.53 -1.97 -7.01
C TYR A 562 -2.54 -2.15 -5.84
N VAL A 563 -3.00 -1.88 -4.62
CA VAL A 563 -2.16 -1.79 -3.43
C VAL A 563 -1.81 -3.17 -2.87
N THR A 564 -0.95 -3.91 -3.58
CA THR A 564 -0.47 -5.26 -3.20
C THR A 564 0.96 -5.29 -2.64
N SER A 565 1.57 -4.13 -2.45
CA SER A 565 2.96 -3.98 -1.99
C SER A 565 3.19 -4.56 -0.59
N GLN A 566 4.36 -5.18 -0.39
CA GLN A 566 4.74 -5.95 0.80
C GLN A 566 5.80 -5.20 1.64
N PHE A 567 5.38 -4.47 2.68
CA PHE A 567 6.33 -3.79 3.58
C PHE A 567 7.06 -4.77 4.52
N TYR A 568 8.22 -4.36 5.00
CA TYR A 568 8.91 -4.93 6.17
C TYR A 568 8.95 -3.95 7.37
N ASP A 569 9.06 -2.64 7.13
CA ASP A 569 8.94 -1.56 8.13
C ASP A 569 8.65 -0.23 7.40
N GLY A 570 8.34 0.83 8.14
CA GLY A 570 8.31 2.18 7.57
C GLY A 570 8.20 3.30 8.60
N ALA A 571 8.71 4.48 8.27
CA ALA A 571 8.72 5.67 9.10
C ALA A 571 7.63 6.67 8.71
N VAL A 572 7.17 7.43 9.70
CA VAL A 572 6.19 8.52 9.56
C VAL A 572 6.89 9.81 9.97
N TYR A 573 6.71 10.87 9.19
CA TYR A 573 7.25 12.19 9.53
C TYR A 573 6.54 12.79 10.77
N PRO A 574 7.21 13.69 11.52
CA PRO A 574 6.61 14.42 12.64
C PRO A 574 5.23 15.05 12.39
N ASN A 575 4.93 15.43 11.14
CA ASN A 575 3.67 16.05 10.73
C ASN A 575 2.51 15.08 10.47
N GLY A 576 2.74 13.76 10.47
CA GLY A 576 1.71 12.75 10.16
C GLY A 576 1.13 12.85 8.73
N MET A 577 1.83 13.55 7.81
CA MET A 577 1.43 13.74 6.41
C MET A 577 2.33 13.01 5.43
N THR A 578 3.65 12.97 5.68
CA THR A 578 4.62 12.25 4.83
C THR A 578 5.04 10.94 5.51
N TYR A 579 5.21 9.88 4.73
CA TYR A 579 5.55 8.54 5.22
C TYR A 579 6.31 7.75 4.16
N PHE A 580 7.19 6.85 4.57
CA PHE A 580 7.99 6.02 3.67
C PHE A 580 8.37 4.71 4.36
N GLY A 581 8.67 3.67 3.59
CA GLY A 581 9.06 2.38 4.16
C GLY A 581 9.68 1.46 3.14
N GLY A 582 10.31 0.41 3.65
CA GLY A 582 10.96 -0.62 2.86
C GLY A 582 9.98 -1.71 2.43
N LEU A 583 10.01 -2.04 1.13
CA LEU A 583 9.25 -3.12 0.52
C LEU A 583 10.15 -4.29 0.12
N GLN A 584 9.59 -5.50 0.14
CA GLN A 584 10.10 -6.64 -0.61
C GLN A 584 10.04 -6.36 -2.12
N ASP A 585 11.14 -6.65 -2.83
CA ASP A 585 11.33 -6.53 -4.28
C ASP A 585 11.15 -5.11 -4.89
N ASN A 586 10.51 -4.18 -4.19
CA ASN A 586 9.98 -2.90 -4.70
C ASN A 586 10.62 -1.65 -4.03
N GLY A 587 11.68 -1.84 -3.24
CA GLY A 587 12.54 -0.78 -2.71
C GLY A 587 11.97 0.02 -1.55
N THR A 588 12.65 1.11 -1.19
CA THR A 588 12.13 2.09 -0.24
C THR A 588 11.24 3.08 -0.96
N GLN A 589 9.94 3.06 -0.67
CA GLN A 589 8.94 3.95 -1.30
C GLN A 589 8.49 5.05 -0.33
N ARG A 590 8.28 6.28 -0.82
CA ARG A 590 7.74 7.43 -0.07
C ARG A 590 6.43 7.95 -0.65
N GLY A 591 5.44 8.19 0.21
CA GLY A 591 4.17 8.84 -0.10
C GLY A 591 3.88 10.05 0.80
N ASN A 592 2.80 10.76 0.48
CA ASN A 592 2.32 11.91 1.25
C ASN A 592 0.80 11.99 1.13
N SER A 593 0.10 12.26 2.22
CA SER A 593 -1.35 12.43 2.31
C SER A 593 -1.99 13.43 1.32
N SER A 594 -1.21 14.29 0.67
CA SER A 594 -1.66 15.16 -0.43
C SER A 594 -1.66 14.50 -1.83
N SER A 595 -1.25 13.24 -1.94
CA SER A 595 -1.05 12.51 -3.20
C SER A 595 -1.38 11.02 -3.05
N SER A 596 -2.00 10.43 -4.06
CA SER A 596 -2.08 8.97 -4.22
C SER A 596 -0.72 8.36 -4.56
N ASP A 597 0.09 9.11 -5.30
CA ASP A 597 1.28 8.61 -5.99
C ASP A 597 2.51 8.64 -5.06
N TRP A 598 3.27 7.54 -5.08
CA TRP A 598 4.50 7.37 -4.31
C TRP A 598 5.74 7.44 -5.21
N SER A 599 6.88 7.81 -4.61
CA SER A 599 8.19 7.92 -5.24
C SER A 599 9.19 6.91 -4.65
N THR A 600 9.89 6.16 -5.50
CA THR A 600 11.04 5.35 -5.08
C THR A 600 12.17 6.26 -4.55
N LEU A 601 12.68 5.97 -3.36
CA LEU A 601 13.88 6.59 -2.78
C LEU A 601 15.14 5.77 -3.09
N ILE A 602 15.04 4.44 -2.96
CA ILE A 602 16.09 3.46 -3.27
C ILE A 602 15.39 2.22 -3.85
N GLY A 603 15.96 1.58 -4.88
CA GLY A 603 15.46 0.31 -5.41
C GLY A 603 15.96 -0.92 -4.64
N GLY A 604 15.70 -2.12 -5.18
CA GLY A 604 16.06 -3.40 -4.56
C GLY A 604 15.05 -3.80 -3.48
N ASP A 605 15.49 -4.55 -2.47
CA ASP A 605 14.72 -4.69 -1.23
C ASP A 605 14.92 -3.45 -0.34
N GLY A 606 13.88 -3.07 0.40
CA GLY A 606 13.94 -2.06 1.46
C GLY A 606 13.54 -2.66 2.81
N GLY A 607 14.28 -2.32 3.86
CA GLY A 607 14.05 -2.74 5.24
C GLY A 607 13.57 -1.62 6.16
N TYR A 608 14.24 -1.50 7.32
CA TYR A 608 13.93 -0.50 8.34
C TYR A 608 14.08 0.95 7.86
N ALA A 609 13.31 1.87 8.42
CA ALA A 609 13.33 3.29 8.03
C ALA A 609 13.31 4.26 9.23
N ALA A 610 13.94 5.43 9.09
CA ALA A 610 13.84 6.53 10.06
C ALA A 610 14.09 7.91 9.43
N VAL A 611 13.51 8.97 10.00
CA VAL A 611 13.63 10.36 9.52
C VAL A 611 14.00 11.31 10.65
N ASN A 612 14.88 12.26 10.33
CA ASN A 612 15.18 13.42 11.16
C ASN A 612 15.03 14.70 10.32
N THR A 613 13.92 15.43 10.51
CA THR A 613 13.61 16.69 9.80
C THR A 613 14.34 17.91 10.36
N LEU A 614 15.37 17.69 11.21
CA LEU A 614 16.21 18.70 11.89
C LEU A 614 15.48 19.72 12.80
N GLY A 615 14.15 19.76 12.78
CA GLY A 615 13.33 20.79 13.41
C GLY A 615 13.07 22.01 12.52
N ASP A 616 13.43 21.97 11.24
CA ASP A 616 13.13 23.02 10.26
C ASP A 616 11.98 22.63 9.31
N SER A 617 11.68 23.50 8.34
CA SER A 617 10.51 23.38 7.45
C SER A 617 10.88 23.14 5.98
N ASP A 618 12.16 22.91 5.67
CA ASP A 618 12.64 22.67 4.31
C ASP A 618 12.99 21.18 4.13
N PRO A 619 12.12 20.38 3.49
CA PRO A 619 12.33 18.94 3.32
C PRO A 619 13.55 18.62 2.44
N ALA A 620 14.16 19.61 1.76
CA ALA A 620 15.45 19.42 1.11
C ALA A 620 16.61 19.18 2.10
N ASN A 621 16.42 19.46 3.40
CA ASN A 621 17.43 19.22 4.46
C ASN A 621 17.16 17.95 5.28
N ASP A 622 16.04 17.24 5.06
CA ASP A 622 15.71 16.02 5.84
C ASP A 622 16.86 15.01 5.78
N VAL A 623 17.23 14.47 6.94
CA VAL A 623 18.13 13.33 7.03
C VAL A 623 17.28 12.06 7.07
N LEU A 624 17.35 11.26 6.00
CA LEU A 624 16.61 10.01 5.85
C LEU A 624 17.54 8.81 6.00
N PHE A 625 17.09 7.80 6.73
CA PHE A 625 17.72 6.49 6.82
C PHE A 625 16.81 5.42 6.26
N ALA A 626 17.40 4.54 5.46
CA ALA A 626 16.78 3.32 4.97
C ALA A 626 17.80 2.19 5.09
N GLU A 627 17.37 1.04 5.58
CA GLU A 627 18.09 -0.21 5.39
C GLU A 627 17.63 -0.80 4.04
N ASN A 628 18.52 -1.45 3.31
CA ASN A 628 18.11 -2.27 2.16
C ASN A 628 18.02 -3.75 2.60
N THR A 629 19.18 -4.42 2.70
CA THR A 629 19.33 -5.75 3.30
C THR A 629 20.67 -5.91 4.01
N GLY A 630 20.75 -6.87 4.92
CA GLY A 630 22.00 -7.48 5.37
C GLY A 630 22.95 -6.58 6.15
N LYS A 631 22.45 -5.49 6.77
CA LYS A 631 23.16 -4.36 7.42
C LYS A 631 23.45 -3.18 6.48
N SER A 632 22.81 -3.10 5.31
CA SER A 632 23.01 -2.00 4.37
C SER A 632 22.21 -0.77 4.77
N LEU A 633 22.64 -0.14 5.87
CA LEU A 633 22.09 1.13 6.34
C LEU A 633 22.63 2.29 5.50
N GLN A 634 21.74 2.87 4.71
CA GLN A 634 21.94 4.03 3.86
C GLN A 634 21.48 5.31 4.58
N ARG A 635 22.11 6.43 4.24
CA ARG A 635 21.74 7.77 4.71
C ARG A 635 21.71 8.78 3.57
N SER A 636 20.60 9.50 3.45
CA SER A 636 20.49 10.77 2.73
C SER A 636 20.59 11.93 3.72
N THR A 637 21.15 13.05 3.27
CA THR A 637 21.14 14.34 3.99
C THR A 637 20.61 15.46 3.08
N ASN A 638 19.72 15.09 2.15
CA ASN A 638 19.18 15.99 1.14
C ASN A 638 17.75 15.59 0.70
N GLY A 639 16.85 15.33 1.64
CA GLY A 639 15.44 15.04 1.32
C GLY A 639 15.20 13.72 0.59
N GLY A 640 16.17 12.80 0.60
CA GLY A 640 16.14 11.54 -0.16
C GLY A 640 16.62 11.67 -1.61
N ALA A 641 17.17 12.80 -2.04
CA ALA A 641 17.62 12.98 -3.43
C ALA A 641 18.89 12.15 -3.78
N THR A 642 19.75 11.89 -2.80
CA THR A 642 20.87 10.94 -2.91
C THR A 642 21.11 10.22 -1.59
N PHE A 643 21.49 8.95 -1.64
CA PHE A 643 21.85 8.14 -0.47
C PHE A 643 23.33 7.74 -0.48
N SER A 644 23.84 7.35 0.69
CA SER A 644 25.23 6.92 0.90
C SER A 644 25.32 5.92 2.05
N SER A 645 26.14 4.89 1.93
CA SER A 645 26.29 3.88 2.98
C SER A 645 26.94 4.47 4.24
N VAL A 646 26.34 4.23 5.39
CA VAL A 646 26.91 4.57 6.71
C VAL A 646 27.33 3.35 7.51
N SER A 647 27.07 2.12 7.04
CA SER A 647 27.40 0.90 7.78
C SER A 647 28.83 0.37 7.53
N GLY A 648 29.63 1.02 6.68
CA GLY A 648 30.99 0.57 6.35
C GLY A 648 31.98 0.45 7.53
N ALA A 649 31.71 1.13 8.65
CA ALA A 649 32.51 1.02 9.88
C ALA A 649 31.99 -0.07 10.86
N ILE A 650 30.87 -0.71 10.56
CA ILE A 650 30.24 -1.76 11.38
C ILE A 650 30.88 -3.11 11.02
N THR A 651 31.54 -3.74 12.00
CA THR A 651 32.18 -5.05 11.84
C THR A 651 31.42 -6.16 12.59
N GLY A 652 31.74 -7.42 12.29
CA GLY A 652 31.04 -8.59 12.83
C GLY A 652 29.99 -9.15 11.87
N THR A 653 29.22 -10.13 12.34
CA THR A 653 28.35 -10.99 11.52
C THR A 653 27.01 -11.26 12.22
N GLY A 654 26.13 -12.02 11.56
CA GLY A 654 24.85 -12.43 12.13
C GLY A 654 23.76 -11.36 12.09
N PHE A 655 23.82 -10.44 11.13
CA PHE A 655 22.70 -9.57 10.80
C PHE A 655 21.59 -10.40 10.14
N LEU A 656 20.33 -9.99 10.34
CA LEU A 656 19.18 -10.55 9.64
C LEU A 656 19.13 -10.02 8.20
N PHE A 657 18.35 -10.67 7.31
CA PHE A 657 18.16 -10.22 5.94
C PHE A 657 17.61 -8.79 5.88
N ILE A 658 16.55 -8.52 6.66
CA ILE A 658 16.17 -7.15 7.04
C ILE A 658 16.76 -6.87 8.42
N ALA A 659 17.76 -5.99 8.49
CA ALA A 659 18.52 -5.74 9.71
C ALA A 659 17.87 -4.62 10.55
N PRO A 660 17.48 -4.88 11.81
CA PRO A 660 16.81 -3.88 12.62
C PRO A 660 17.74 -2.73 13.01
N PHE A 661 17.21 -1.51 12.94
CA PHE A 661 17.82 -0.35 13.57
C PHE A 661 16.77 0.54 14.24
N ALA A 662 17.21 1.33 15.22
CA ALA A 662 16.37 2.32 15.89
C ALA A 662 17.11 3.65 16.01
N MET A 663 16.43 4.73 15.60
CA MET A 663 16.78 6.10 15.95
C MET A 663 16.15 6.45 17.31
N ASN A 664 16.74 7.38 18.08
CA ASN A 664 16.10 7.89 19.30
C ASN A 664 15.30 9.17 19.01
N GLU A 665 13.99 9.15 19.26
CA GLU A 665 13.11 10.28 18.91
C GLU A 665 13.40 11.58 19.69
N GLY A 666 13.88 11.49 20.93
CA GLY A 666 14.29 12.66 21.72
C GLY A 666 15.69 13.19 21.35
N ASN A 667 16.54 12.37 20.74
CA ASN A 667 17.86 12.75 20.26
C ASN A 667 18.23 11.95 19.01
N ARG A 668 17.74 12.40 17.86
CA ARG A 668 17.91 11.76 16.54
C ARG A 668 19.36 11.71 16.03
N GLN A 669 20.34 12.19 16.81
CA GLN A 669 21.76 11.88 16.57
C GLN A 669 22.13 10.43 16.95
N GLN A 670 21.35 9.80 17.81
CA GLN A 670 21.59 8.46 18.34
C GLN A 670 20.90 7.41 17.45
N ILE A 671 21.69 6.44 16.97
CA ILE A 671 21.19 5.33 16.14
C ILE A 671 21.82 4.02 16.62
N TRP A 672 21.00 2.97 16.68
CA TRP A 672 21.37 1.64 17.15
C TRP A 672 21.04 0.59 16.08
N THR A 673 21.93 -0.36 15.84
CA THR A 673 21.69 -1.53 14.97
C THR A 673 22.56 -2.71 15.43
N GLY A 674 22.40 -3.90 14.86
CA GLY A 674 23.24 -5.04 15.24
C GLY A 674 22.91 -6.38 14.58
N GLY A 675 23.86 -7.30 14.75
CA GLY A 675 23.76 -8.71 14.34
C GLY A 675 23.89 -9.63 15.55
N PHE A 676 25.03 -10.33 15.69
CA PHE A 676 25.43 -10.91 16.99
C PHE A 676 26.04 -9.89 17.96
N ASP A 677 26.27 -8.66 17.50
CA ASP A 677 26.87 -7.56 18.26
C ASP A 677 26.05 -6.28 18.12
N ILE A 678 26.01 -5.50 19.21
CA ILE A 678 25.27 -4.25 19.31
C ILE A 678 26.17 -3.10 18.86
N TRP A 679 25.70 -2.27 17.94
CA TRP A 679 26.41 -1.12 17.39
C TRP A 679 25.63 0.17 17.64
N ARG A 680 26.37 1.21 18.03
CA ARG A 680 25.83 2.54 18.39
C ARG A 680 26.53 3.62 17.60
N SER A 681 25.76 4.53 17.02
CA SER A 681 26.22 5.85 16.59
C SER A 681 25.61 6.93 17.49
N THR A 682 26.31 8.05 17.66
CA THR A 682 25.82 9.26 18.35
C THR A 682 26.00 10.51 17.49
N ASN A 683 26.13 10.32 16.17
CA ASN A 683 26.34 11.36 15.16
C ASN A 683 25.76 10.93 13.79
N GLN A 684 24.56 10.35 13.80
CA GLN A 684 23.80 9.98 12.59
C GLN A 684 24.57 9.05 11.64
N GLY A 685 25.23 8.02 12.19
CA GLY A 685 25.98 7.02 11.44
C GLY A 685 27.36 7.48 10.93
N THR A 686 27.80 8.69 11.25
CA THR A 686 29.09 9.24 10.79
C THR A 686 30.29 8.53 11.45
N SER A 687 30.11 8.03 12.67
CA SER A 687 30.96 7.00 13.26
C SER A 687 30.16 6.04 14.14
N TRP A 688 30.72 4.85 14.35
CA TRP A 688 30.08 3.74 15.07
C TRP A 688 31.00 3.19 16.15
N ALA A 689 30.40 2.72 17.24
CA ALA A 689 31.07 2.01 18.33
C ALA A 689 30.35 0.69 18.61
N ARG A 690 31.13 -0.39 18.74
CA ARG A 690 30.64 -1.70 19.22
C ARG A 690 30.36 -1.58 20.71
N ALA A 691 29.09 -1.66 21.08
CA ALA A 691 28.62 -1.47 22.45
C ALA A 691 28.59 -2.79 23.26
N THR A 692 28.63 -3.95 22.61
CA THR A 692 28.89 -5.24 23.27
C THR A 692 30.35 -5.34 23.73
N GLY A 693 30.59 -5.96 24.89
CA GLY A 693 31.90 -6.45 25.30
C GLY A 693 32.34 -7.71 24.55
N SER A 694 33.36 -8.40 25.07
CA SER A 694 33.82 -9.70 24.53
C SER A 694 32.81 -10.83 24.73
N SER A 695 31.86 -10.68 25.65
CA SER A 695 30.77 -11.63 25.91
C SER A 695 29.69 -11.67 24.81
N GLY A 696 29.60 -10.63 23.96
CA GLY A 696 28.55 -10.51 22.93
C GLY A 696 27.15 -10.32 23.51
N THR A 697 26.13 -10.61 22.70
CA THR A 697 24.72 -10.76 23.12
C THR A 697 24.43 -12.11 23.78
N CYS A 698 23.30 -12.19 24.49
CA CYS A 698 22.74 -13.41 25.04
C CYS A 698 22.06 -14.26 23.96
N GLY A 699 21.83 -15.53 24.30
CA GLY A 699 21.26 -16.49 23.35
C GLY A 699 22.25 -16.86 22.24
N ASN A 700 21.72 -17.48 21.18
CA ASN A 700 22.46 -17.87 19.97
C ASN A 700 21.85 -17.30 18.68
N GLY A 701 20.81 -16.46 18.81
CA GLY A 701 20.17 -15.76 17.70
C GLY A 701 20.86 -14.45 17.31
N SER A 702 20.27 -13.77 16.34
CA SER A 702 20.61 -12.41 15.90
C SER A 702 19.77 -11.39 16.64
N ILE A 703 20.21 -10.13 16.71
CA ILE A 703 19.34 -9.05 17.16
C ILE A 703 18.19 -8.89 16.16
N SER A 704 16.96 -8.83 16.68
CA SER A 704 15.72 -8.78 15.90
C SER A 704 14.86 -7.55 16.20
N ALA A 705 15.03 -6.91 17.35
CA ALA A 705 14.31 -5.69 17.72
C ALA A 705 15.17 -4.73 18.56
N PHE A 706 14.92 -3.43 18.43
CA PHE A 706 15.49 -2.37 19.26
C PHE A 706 14.38 -1.43 19.75
N ALA A 707 14.48 -0.95 20.99
CA ALA A 707 13.66 0.18 21.48
C ALA A 707 14.52 1.13 22.31
N THR A 708 14.41 2.44 22.04
CA THR A 708 15.11 3.47 22.82
C THR A 708 14.09 4.40 23.47
N HIS A 709 14.32 4.83 24.71
CA HIS A 709 13.33 5.66 25.42
C HIS A 709 13.41 7.12 24.93
N PRO A 710 12.30 7.77 24.56
CA PRO A 710 12.33 9.12 23.99
C PRO A 710 12.87 10.16 24.98
N LEU A 711 12.54 10.06 26.27
CA LEU A 711 13.01 11.00 27.29
C LEU A 711 14.37 10.63 27.92
N ASP A 712 14.96 9.47 27.59
CA ASP A 712 16.22 8.98 28.19
C ASP A 712 17.00 8.09 27.21
N GLY A 713 17.89 8.69 26.42
CA GLY A 713 18.72 7.97 25.45
C GLY A 713 19.68 6.93 26.06
N ASN A 714 19.81 6.84 27.39
CA ASN A 714 20.52 5.73 28.04
C ASN A 714 19.67 4.47 28.22
N ARG A 715 18.34 4.56 28.01
CA ARG A 715 17.41 3.43 28.11
C ARG A 715 17.20 2.76 26.77
N VAL A 716 17.73 1.56 26.64
CA VAL A 716 17.68 0.74 25.42
C VAL A 716 17.25 -0.68 25.78
N LEU A 717 16.26 -1.20 25.06
CA LEU A 717 15.87 -2.61 25.04
C LEU A 717 16.28 -3.22 23.71
N ILE A 718 16.64 -4.51 23.74
CA ILE A 718 17.06 -5.26 22.56
C ILE A 718 16.46 -6.66 22.62
N GLY A 719 15.75 -7.04 21.57
CA GLY A 719 15.20 -8.37 21.37
C GLY A 719 16.11 -9.22 20.46
N MET A 720 16.22 -10.50 20.76
CA MET A 720 16.94 -11.48 19.94
C MET A 720 15.95 -12.41 19.23
N SER A 721 16.33 -12.89 18.04
CA SER A 721 15.55 -13.84 17.23
C SER A 721 15.36 -15.20 17.91
N ASP A 722 16.16 -15.51 18.95
CA ASP A 722 15.99 -16.71 19.79
C ASP A 722 15.22 -16.50 21.11
N GLY A 723 14.53 -15.35 21.23
CA GLY A 723 13.68 -15.03 22.36
C GLY A 723 14.41 -14.48 23.59
N CYS A 724 15.75 -14.37 23.54
CA CYS A 724 16.54 -13.72 24.57
C CYS A 724 16.39 -12.18 24.51
N PHE A 725 16.48 -11.48 25.64
CA PHE A 725 16.39 -10.01 25.67
C PHE A 725 17.51 -9.37 26.51
N HIS A 726 17.85 -8.14 26.11
CA HIS A 726 18.69 -7.22 26.89
C HIS A 726 17.94 -5.94 27.27
N TYR A 727 18.39 -5.33 28.36
CA TYR A 727 18.03 -3.97 28.76
C TYR A 727 19.28 -3.24 29.22
N ASN A 728 19.32 -1.93 29.07
CA ASN A 728 20.40 -1.09 29.57
C ASN A 728 19.84 0.28 29.96
N THR A 729 20.31 0.86 31.06
CA THR A 729 19.91 2.19 31.57
C THR A 729 21.11 3.16 31.65
N ALA A 730 22.24 2.78 31.03
CA ALA A 730 23.48 3.56 30.92
C ALA A 730 24.09 3.42 29.51
N ALA A 731 23.23 3.20 28.50
CA ALA A 731 23.61 2.70 27.17
C ALA A 731 24.58 3.61 26.39
N LEU A 732 24.59 4.93 26.65
CA LEU A 732 25.49 5.88 25.98
C LEU A 732 26.91 5.86 26.58
N SER A 733 27.01 5.61 27.89
CA SER A 733 28.28 5.46 28.61
C SER A 733 28.82 4.02 28.67
N ALA A 734 28.02 3.03 28.25
CA ALA A 734 28.40 1.62 28.24
C ALA A 734 29.73 1.40 27.47
N PRO A 735 30.79 0.89 28.13
CA PRO A 735 32.09 0.69 27.50
C PRO A 735 32.18 -0.64 26.74
N ASN A 736 33.14 -0.70 25.82
CA ASN A 736 33.42 -1.78 24.86
C ASN A 736 33.85 -3.14 25.50
N THR A 737 33.60 -3.33 26.80
CA THR A 737 34.23 -4.32 27.68
C THR A 737 33.25 -5.03 28.62
N GLY A 738 31.98 -4.65 28.65
CA GLY A 738 30.96 -5.20 29.56
C GLY A 738 29.94 -6.13 28.91
N THR A 739 29.36 -7.04 29.71
CA THR A 739 28.13 -7.75 29.37
C THR A 739 26.94 -6.80 29.48
N TRP A 740 26.04 -6.78 28.50
CA TRP A 740 24.78 -6.03 28.61
C TRP A 740 23.83 -6.70 29.61
N PRO A 741 23.14 -5.94 30.49
CA PRO A 741 22.13 -6.51 31.37
C PRO A 741 20.99 -7.19 30.59
N GLY A 742 20.29 -8.12 31.24
CA GLY A 742 19.43 -9.10 30.55
C GLY A 742 20.19 -10.37 30.17
N GLY A 743 19.50 -11.32 29.54
CA GLY A 743 19.93 -12.72 29.45
C GLY A 743 18.87 -13.75 29.84
N GLY A 744 17.65 -13.31 30.14
CA GLY A 744 16.47 -14.17 30.21
C GLY A 744 15.81 -14.33 28.83
N THR A 745 14.91 -15.31 28.74
CA THR A 745 14.10 -15.58 27.53
C THR A 745 12.65 -15.22 27.81
N LEU A 746 12.01 -14.41 26.95
CA LEU A 746 10.58 -14.08 27.10
C LEU A 746 9.71 -15.31 26.75
N ALA A 747 10.01 -15.93 25.61
CA ALA A 747 9.49 -17.21 25.15
C ALA A 747 10.44 -17.82 24.11
N SER A 748 10.20 -19.08 23.73
CA SER A 748 10.92 -19.75 22.63
C SER A 748 10.41 -19.30 21.25
N GLY A 749 10.44 -17.99 20.98
CA GLY A 749 9.92 -17.36 19.77
C GLY A 749 10.73 -16.11 19.39
N PHE A 750 10.51 -15.58 18.19
CA PHE A 750 11.25 -14.42 17.67
C PHE A 750 10.74 -13.13 18.34
N ILE A 751 11.58 -12.33 19.01
CA ILE A 751 11.13 -11.01 19.51
C ILE A 751 11.08 -10.05 18.33
N SER A 752 9.86 -9.71 17.91
CA SER A 752 9.59 -8.95 16.69
C SER A 752 9.65 -7.45 16.88
N SER A 753 9.17 -6.96 18.02
CA SER A 753 9.16 -5.54 18.36
C SER A 753 9.22 -5.32 19.87
N MET A 754 9.72 -4.16 20.25
CA MET A 754 9.73 -3.66 21.62
C MET A 754 9.39 -2.17 21.59
N ALA A 755 8.66 -1.68 22.58
CA ALA A 755 8.33 -0.26 22.71
C ALA A 755 8.35 0.17 24.17
N TRP A 756 9.01 1.29 24.45
CA TRP A 756 8.87 1.96 25.73
C TRP A 756 7.51 2.67 25.81
N ASP A 757 6.96 2.75 27.03
CA ASP A 757 5.99 3.79 27.33
C ASP A 757 6.72 5.14 27.28
N PRO A 758 6.28 6.11 26.45
CA PRO A 758 7.00 7.38 26.32
C PRO A 758 6.92 8.25 27.58
N ASN A 759 5.97 7.97 28.48
CA ASN A 759 5.72 8.75 29.69
C ASN A 759 6.21 8.07 30.98
N ASP A 760 6.46 6.75 30.99
CA ASP A 760 7.03 6.03 32.14
C ASP A 760 8.26 5.21 31.75
N VAL A 761 9.42 5.69 32.20
CA VAL A 761 10.76 5.06 32.06
C VAL A 761 10.87 3.64 32.63
N ASN A 762 9.86 3.15 33.35
CA ASN A 762 9.78 1.80 33.91
C ASN A 762 8.89 0.87 33.09
N VAL A 763 7.99 1.39 32.25
CA VAL A 763 7.02 0.59 31.49
C VAL A 763 7.51 0.39 30.06
N ALA A 764 7.44 -0.84 29.58
CA ALA A 764 7.65 -1.18 28.19
C ALA A 764 6.87 -2.44 27.82
N TYR A 765 6.67 -2.63 26.52
CA TYR A 765 5.98 -3.76 25.92
C TYR A 765 6.91 -4.43 24.90
N ALA A 766 6.71 -5.73 24.69
CA ALA A 766 7.45 -6.52 23.71
C ALA A 766 6.52 -7.53 23.06
N THR A 767 6.63 -7.71 21.74
CA THR A 767 5.91 -8.76 21.00
C THR A 767 6.83 -9.94 20.72
N VAL A 768 6.24 -11.14 20.83
CA VAL A 768 6.89 -12.38 20.41
C VAL A 768 6.08 -12.96 19.26
N SER A 769 6.79 -13.28 18.19
CA SER A 769 6.25 -13.82 16.97
C SER A 769 6.44 -15.33 16.93
N ALA A 770 5.35 -16.04 17.24
CA ALA A 770 5.20 -17.50 17.22
C ALA A 770 3.73 -17.89 17.45
N PHE A 771 3.38 -19.15 17.19
CA PHE A 771 2.03 -19.69 17.40
C PHE A 771 1.88 -20.40 18.74
N GLY A 772 0.69 -20.31 19.35
CA GLY A 772 0.30 -21.09 20.53
C GLY A 772 0.96 -20.69 21.85
N ILE A 773 1.69 -19.57 21.86
CA ILE A 773 2.36 -19.00 23.04
C ILE A 773 1.93 -17.54 23.26
N PRO A 774 2.21 -16.94 24.43
CA PRO A 774 1.98 -15.52 24.64
C PRO A 774 2.71 -14.66 23.61
N SER A 775 1.95 -13.87 22.86
CA SER A 775 2.45 -13.00 21.79
C SER A 775 2.77 -11.57 22.26
N VAL A 776 2.36 -11.19 23.47
CA VAL A 776 2.60 -9.85 24.06
C VAL A 776 3.07 -9.97 25.50
N TYR A 777 4.12 -9.22 25.84
CA TYR A 777 4.72 -9.12 27.17
C TYR A 777 4.79 -7.66 27.62
N LYS A 778 4.72 -7.44 28.94
CA LYS A 778 4.88 -6.13 29.59
C LYS A 778 5.95 -6.20 30.67
N THR A 779 6.72 -5.13 30.83
CA THR A 779 7.53 -4.83 32.02
C THR A 779 6.98 -3.58 32.71
N THR A 780 7.14 -3.52 34.03
CA THR A 780 6.93 -2.33 34.86
C THR A 780 8.15 -2.03 35.71
N THR A 781 9.32 -2.56 35.31
CA THR A 781 10.57 -2.51 36.07
C THR A 781 11.77 -2.13 35.17
N GLY A 782 11.55 -1.29 34.16
CA GLY A 782 12.61 -0.78 33.28
C GLY A 782 13.29 -1.85 32.43
N GLY A 783 12.56 -2.90 32.04
CA GLY A 783 13.09 -4.02 31.24
C GLY A 783 13.71 -5.17 32.04
N VAL A 784 13.83 -5.05 33.38
CA VAL A 784 14.45 -6.08 34.23
C VAL A 784 13.63 -7.39 34.28
N GLY A 785 12.31 -7.29 34.47
CA GLY A 785 11.39 -8.42 34.57
C GLY A 785 10.14 -8.21 33.72
N TRP A 786 9.62 -9.29 33.15
CA TRP A 786 8.54 -9.29 32.17
C TRP A 786 7.47 -10.31 32.51
N SER A 787 6.20 -10.00 32.22
CA SER A 787 5.07 -10.91 32.32
C SER A 787 4.23 -10.91 31.03
N PRO A 788 3.55 -12.02 30.69
CA PRO A 788 2.57 -12.03 29.61
C PRO A 788 1.47 -10.98 29.84
N SER A 789 1.16 -10.22 28.80
CA SER A 789 0.15 -9.14 28.81
C SER A 789 -0.93 -9.41 27.76
N VAL A 790 -1.42 -10.65 27.71
CA VAL A 790 -2.24 -11.17 26.61
C VAL A 790 -3.75 -11.17 26.86
N GLY A 791 -4.23 -10.70 28.02
CA GLY A 791 -5.65 -10.74 28.41
C GLY A 791 -6.18 -12.14 28.73
N SER A 792 -7.51 -12.29 28.86
CA SER A 792 -8.14 -13.59 29.22
C SER A 792 -9.54 -13.76 28.63
N GLY A 793 -9.93 -15.01 28.34
CA GLY A 793 -11.27 -15.28 27.79
C GLY A 793 -11.53 -14.48 26.50
N PRO A 794 -12.73 -13.91 26.29
CA PRO A 794 -13.02 -13.10 25.11
C PRO A 794 -12.15 -11.85 24.93
N THR A 795 -11.44 -11.37 25.95
CA THR A 795 -10.55 -10.20 25.85
C THR A 795 -9.07 -10.58 25.66
N SER A 796 -8.74 -11.86 25.47
CA SER A 796 -7.36 -12.24 25.16
C SER A 796 -7.01 -11.97 23.69
N ILE A 797 -5.82 -11.44 23.42
CA ILE A 797 -5.28 -11.36 22.07
C ILE A 797 -5.04 -12.77 21.50
N PRO A 798 -5.25 -13.03 20.19
CA PRO A 798 -4.98 -14.35 19.63
C PRO A 798 -3.51 -14.76 19.78
N GLN A 799 -3.27 -16.03 20.08
CA GLN A 799 -1.92 -16.59 20.30
C GLN A 799 -1.28 -16.99 18.96
N ILE A 800 -1.06 -15.97 18.13
CA ILE A 800 -0.45 -15.99 16.80
C ILE A 800 0.74 -15.01 16.79
N PRO A 801 1.59 -15.01 15.74
CA PRO A 801 2.58 -13.97 15.52
C PRO A 801 2.05 -12.54 15.73
N ALA A 802 2.57 -11.90 16.77
CA ALA A 802 2.54 -10.44 16.92
C ALA A 802 3.88 -9.88 16.42
N LEU A 803 3.81 -8.83 15.62
CA LEU A 803 4.92 -8.32 14.81
C LEU A 803 5.37 -6.93 15.29
N SER A 804 4.42 -6.11 15.75
CA SER A 804 4.66 -4.73 16.14
C SER A 804 3.92 -4.34 17.40
N VAL A 805 4.50 -3.45 18.22
CA VAL A 805 3.82 -2.82 19.36
C VAL A 805 4.17 -1.34 19.47
N VAL A 806 3.17 -0.50 19.77
CA VAL A 806 3.34 0.94 20.07
C VAL A 806 2.40 1.38 21.19
N VAL A 807 2.84 2.35 21.99
CA VAL A 807 2.05 3.00 23.04
C VAL A 807 1.64 4.38 22.55
N ASN A 808 0.42 4.83 22.84
CA ASN A 808 -0.03 6.18 22.52
C ASN A 808 0.74 7.20 23.38
N PRO A 809 1.46 8.19 22.80
CA PRO A 809 2.17 9.19 23.59
C PRO A 809 1.26 10.09 24.44
N ASN A 810 -0.02 10.22 24.08
CA ASN A 810 -1.01 10.96 24.85
C ASN A 810 -1.73 10.11 25.92
N ASP A 811 -1.61 8.78 25.88
CA ASP A 811 -2.27 7.88 26.84
C ASP A 811 -1.51 6.55 27.01
N SER A 812 -0.76 6.45 28.10
CA SER A 812 -0.03 5.24 28.52
C SER A 812 -0.90 4.01 28.80
N GLN A 813 -2.24 4.15 28.89
CA GLN A 813 -3.16 3.01 28.92
C GLN A 813 -3.53 2.50 27.52
N GLN A 814 -3.38 3.32 26.48
CA GLN A 814 -3.72 2.92 25.12
C GLN A 814 -2.50 2.32 24.40
N VAL A 815 -2.57 1.02 24.13
CA VAL A 815 -1.49 0.21 23.53
C VAL A 815 -2.01 -0.49 22.29
N PHE A 816 -1.23 -0.47 21.21
CA PHE A 816 -1.58 -1.10 19.94
C PHE A 816 -0.61 -2.23 19.59
N VAL A 817 -1.13 -3.34 19.07
CA VAL A 817 -0.34 -4.49 18.61
C VAL A 817 -0.74 -4.87 17.19
N GLY A 818 0.26 -4.98 16.31
CA GLY A 818 0.15 -5.52 14.96
C GLY A 818 0.45 -7.02 14.95
N THR A 819 -0.30 -7.78 14.16
CA THR A 819 -0.21 -9.25 14.05
C THR A 819 -0.36 -9.70 12.59
N ASP A 820 -0.13 -10.98 12.31
CA ASP A 820 -0.45 -11.63 11.03
C ASP A 820 -1.92 -11.47 10.58
N LEU A 821 -2.86 -11.11 11.46
CA LEU A 821 -4.29 -10.94 11.16
C LEU A 821 -4.81 -9.49 11.37
N GLY A 822 -3.92 -8.51 11.52
CA GLY A 822 -4.27 -7.10 11.71
C GLY A 822 -3.98 -6.52 13.09
N VAL A 823 -4.63 -5.39 13.41
CA VAL A 823 -4.39 -4.57 14.61
C VAL A 823 -5.36 -4.88 15.76
N PHE A 824 -4.80 -4.91 16.96
CA PHE A 824 -5.52 -4.98 18.23
C PHE A 824 -5.16 -3.76 19.10
N THR A 825 -6.07 -3.35 19.98
CA THR A 825 -5.83 -2.28 20.96
C THR A 825 -6.28 -2.67 22.36
N SER A 826 -5.49 -2.28 23.35
CA SER A 826 -5.86 -2.24 24.76
C SER A 826 -6.03 -0.78 25.17
N THR A 827 -6.97 -0.52 26.07
CA THR A 827 -7.25 0.80 26.67
C THR A 827 -7.10 0.76 28.19
N ASP A 828 -6.36 -0.23 28.70
CA ASP A 828 -6.12 -0.49 30.13
C ASP A 828 -4.69 -0.99 30.40
N GLY A 829 -3.74 -0.56 29.56
CA GLY A 829 -2.32 -0.85 29.72
C GLY A 829 -1.94 -2.31 29.43
N GLY A 830 -2.65 -2.98 28.53
CA GLY A 830 -2.40 -4.36 28.11
C GLY A 830 -3.08 -5.44 28.95
N VAL A 831 -4.11 -5.10 29.74
CA VAL A 831 -4.85 -6.07 30.58
C VAL A 831 -5.99 -6.74 29.81
N ASN A 832 -6.68 -6.01 28.93
CA ASN A 832 -7.71 -6.51 28.01
C ASN A 832 -7.46 -6.00 26.58
N TRP A 833 -7.76 -6.83 25.58
CA TRP A 833 -7.56 -6.52 24.16
C TRP A 833 -8.87 -6.53 23.36
N ASN A 834 -8.94 -5.60 22.41
CA ASN A 834 -10.03 -5.38 21.47
C ASN A 834 -9.51 -5.45 20.03
N VAL A 835 -10.38 -5.79 19.08
CA VAL A 835 -10.07 -5.69 17.63
C VAL A 835 -10.17 -4.22 17.18
N GLU A 836 -9.10 -3.70 16.56
CA GLU A 836 -9.06 -2.37 15.94
C GLU A 836 -8.91 -2.47 14.40
N ASN A 837 -8.62 -3.65 13.83
CA ASN A 837 -8.61 -3.86 12.37
C ASN A 837 -9.99 -3.54 11.77
N SER A 838 -10.08 -2.44 11.00
CA SER A 838 -11.34 -1.77 10.69
C SER A 838 -11.29 -1.01 9.36
N GLY A 839 -11.08 -1.73 8.26
CA GLY A 839 -11.12 -1.16 6.90
C GLY A 839 -10.29 -1.93 5.87
N PHE A 840 -9.39 -2.80 6.34
CA PHE A 840 -8.48 -3.56 5.49
C PHE A 840 -8.53 -5.07 5.77
N ALA A 841 -7.72 -5.82 5.01
CA ALA A 841 -7.68 -7.27 5.09
C ALA A 841 -7.15 -7.81 6.43
N ARG A 842 -7.32 -9.11 6.65
CA ARG A 842 -6.55 -9.84 7.66
C ARG A 842 -5.21 -10.23 7.05
N THR A 843 -4.25 -9.32 7.20
CA THR A 843 -2.90 -9.36 6.60
C THR A 843 -1.87 -9.03 7.69
N PRO A 844 -0.59 -9.43 7.56
CA PRO A 844 0.44 -9.05 8.51
C PRO A 844 0.67 -7.55 8.60
N VAL A 845 0.65 -7.03 9.83
CA VAL A 845 0.99 -5.65 10.17
C VAL A 845 2.39 -5.64 10.77
N GLU A 846 3.40 -5.54 9.91
CA GLU A 846 4.82 -5.62 10.27
C GLU A 846 5.25 -4.44 11.16
N ALA A 847 4.83 -3.23 10.78
CA ALA A 847 5.10 -2.02 11.57
C ALA A 847 3.84 -1.23 11.88
N LEU A 848 3.61 -0.99 13.17
CA LEU A 848 2.79 0.11 13.67
C LEU A 848 3.68 1.31 13.98
N LYS A 849 3.23 2.51 13.62
CA LYS A 849 3.83 3.79 14.08
C LYS A 849 2.71 4.74 14.51
N VAL A 850 3.01 5.64 15.45
CA VAL A 850 2.13 6.75 15.84
C VAL A 850 2.82 8.05 15.44
N ASP A 851 2.09 9.08 15.00
CA ASP A 851 2.68 10.39 14.73
C ASP A 851 3.17 11.07 16.01
N GLN A 852 4.05 12.07 15.88
CA GLN A 852 4.64 12.75 17.04
C GLN A 852 3.60 13.41 17.96
N ASN A 853 2.40 13.73 17.45
CA ASN A 853 1.34 14.37 18.23
C ASN A 853 0.34 13.37 18.86
N GLY A 854 0.48 12.05 18.62
CA GLY A 854 -0.46 11.04 19.13
C GLY A 854 -1.89 11.17 18.59
N THR A 855 -2.04 11.61 17.34
CA THR A 855 -3.31 11.87 16.67
C THR A 855 -3.64 10.89 15.55
N ARG A 856 -2.69 10.07 15.11
CA ARG A 856 -2.83 9.09 14.02
C ARG A 856 -2.00 7.83 14.28
N LEU A 857 -2.63 6.68 14.09
CA LEU A 857 -1.98 5.37 14.05
C LEU A 857 -1.78 4.98 12.58
N PHE A 858 -0.59 4.48 12.24
CA PHE A 858 -0.23 3.98 10.92
C PHE A 858 0.10 2.49 11.02
N ALA A 859 -0.30 1.73 10.00
CA ALA A 859 -0.04 0.31 9.85
C ALA A 859 0.59 0.05 8.47
N PHE A 860 1.86 -0.32 8.46
CA PHE A 860 2.57 -0.81 7.27
C PHE A 860 2.34 -2.32 7.19
N THR A 861 1.82 -2.81 6.06
CA THR A 861 1.36 -4.19 5.92
C THR A 861 2.08 -4.97 4.83
N HIS A 862 2.19 -6.27 5.04
CA HIS A 862 2.81 -7.20 4.10
C HIS A 862 1.76 -7.70 3.09
N GLY A 863 1.51 -6.90 2.05
CA GLY A 863 0.65 -7.26 0.91
C GLY A 863 -0.60 -6.38 0.72
N ARG A 864 -0.83 -5.36 1.57
CA ARG A 864 -1.95 -4.40 1.43
C ARG A 864 -1.50 -2.93 1.55
N GLY A 865 -0.20 -2.65 1.43
CA GLY A 865 0.38 -1.31 1.55
C GLY A 865 0.31 -0.70 2.96
N VAL A 866 0.17 0.62 3.04
CA VAL A 866 0.06 1.37 4.29
C VAL A 866 -1.36 1.85 4.53
N TRP A 867 -1.80 1.80 5.79
CA TRP A 867 -3.09 2.30 6.25
C TRP A 867 -2.89 3.26 7.41
N SER A 868 -3.82 4.19 7.62
CA SER A 868 -3.86 5.01 8.84
C SER A 868 -5.26 5.21 9.38
N THR A 869 -5.38 5.42 10.70
CA THR A 869 -6.60 5.87 11.35
C THR A 869 -6.31 7.00 12.33
N ARG A 870 -7.29 7.85 12.62
CA ARG A 870 -7.17 8.87 13.67
C ARG A 870 -7.12 8.18 15.04
N ILE A 871 -6.32 8.71 15.94
CA ILE A 871 -6.40 8.45 17.38
C ILE A 871 -7.05 9.68 18.00
N CYS A 872 -8.16 9.50 18.71
CA CYS A 872 -8.88 10.57 19.37
C CYS A 872 -8.89 10.34 20.89
N ASN A 873 -8.22 11.21 21.66
CA ASN A 873 -8.35 11.18 23.11
C ASN A 873 -8.16 12.58 23.72
N PRO A 874 -9.24 13.28 24.12
CA PRO A 874 -10.65 13.01 23.84
C PRO A 874 -11.06 13.34 22.40
N CYS A 875 -12.17 12.77 21.93
CA CYS A 875 -12.81 13.16 20.66
C CYS A 875 -13.48 14.52 20.81
N LEU A 876 -12.85 15.60 20.35
CA LEU A 876 -13.42 16.96 20.38
C LEU A 876 -13.81 17.42 18.98
N ASN A 877 -14.99 18.03 18.86
CA ASN A 877 -15.50 18.68 17.65
C ASN A 877 -16.10 20.03 18.04
N SER A 878 -16.07 21.00 17.14
CA SER A 878 -16.63 22.34 17.33
C SER A 878 -18.12 22.41 16.99
N VAL A 879 -18.78 23.46 17.48
CA VAL A 879 -20.17 23.78 17.15
C VAL A 879 -20.22 25.23 16.66
N GLY A 880 -20.83 25.47 15.52
CA GLY A 880 -20.87 26.75 14.84
C GLY A 880 -21.99 26.81 13.82
N GLY A 881 -22.02 27.90 13.05
CA GLY A 881 -23.16 28.19 12.20
C GLY A 881 -23.09 29.55 11.54
N THR A 882 -24.26 30.08 11.15
CA THR A 882 -24.40 31.42 10.55
C THR A 882 -25.48 32.26 11.24
N VAL A 883 -25.23 33.56 11.41
CA VAL A 883 -26.24 34.57 11.74
C VAL A 883 -26.58 35.36 10.47
N ASN A 884 -27.87 35.58 10.22
CA ASN A 884 -28.37 36.39 9.12
C ASN A 884 -29.53 37.31 9.58
N GLY A 885 -29.55 38.56 9.14
CA GLY A 885 -30.57 39.57 9.45
C GLY A 885 -30.30 40.38 10.73
N LEU A 886 -29.11 40.29 11.33
CA LEU A 886 -28.71 41.15 12.45
C LEU A 886 -28.50 42.59 11.95
N ALA A 887 -29.05 43.57 12.66
CA ALA A 887 -28.93 44.97 12.29
C ALA A 887 -27.49 45.47 12.54
N PRO A 888 -26.88 46.26 11.63
CA PRO A 888 -25.50 46.72 11.79
C PRO A 888 -25.24 47.45 13.11
N GLY A 889 -24.24 47.02 13.87
CA GLY A 889 -23.87 47.58 15.18
C GLY A 889 -24.73 47.12 16.36
N ASN A 890 -25.66 46.19 16.14
CA ASN A 890 -26.41 45.49 17.18
C ASN A 890 -25.63 44.22 17.62
N THR A 891 -26.14 43.43 18.57
CA THR A 891 -25.49 42.14 18.94
C THR A 891 -26.52 41.07 19.30
N VAL A 892 -26.21 39.80 19.04
CA VAL A 892 -26.96 38.65 19.58
C VAL A 892 -26.03 37.79 20.43
N THR A 893 -26.48 37.34 21.60
CA THR A 893 -25.71 36.35 22.39
C THR A 893 -26.32 34.97 22.21
N LEU A 894 -25.54 34.05 21.65
CA LEU A 894 -25.88 32.64 21.51
C LEU A 894 -25.30 31.85 22.70
N ARG A 895 -25.95 30.74 23.06
CA ARG A 895 -25.52 29.86 24.16
C ARG A 895 -25.62 28.40 23.73
N ASN A 896 -24.52 27.66 23.83
CA ASN A 896 -24.49 26.21 23.67
C ASN A 896 -24.54 25.50 25.04
N ASN A 897 -25.29 24.40 25.13
CA ASN A 897 -25.33 23.46 26.25
C ASN A 897 -25.55 24.10 27.65
N GLY A 898 -26.17 25.27 27.70
CA GLY A 898 -26.52 25.97 28.93
C GLY A 898 -25.43 26.85 29.55
N GLY A 899 -24.21 26.88 29.01
CA GLY A 899 -23.08 27.57 29.67
C GLY A 899 -21.87 27.98 28.83
N ASP A 900 -21.83 27.70 27.51
CA ASP A 900 -20.84 28.31 26.62
C ASP A 900 -21.50 29.44 25.83
N ASP A 901 -21.13 30.69 26.12
CA ASP A 901 -21.80 31.91 25.64
C ASP A 901 -20.93 32.62 24.59
N LEU A 902 -21.52 32.90 23.43
CA LEU A 902 -20.89 33.55 22.29
C LEU A 902 -21.65 34.83 21.91
N LEU A 903 -20.98 35.98 22.03
CA LEU A 903 -21.47 37.26 21.53
C LEU A 903 -21.15 37.37 20.03
N VAL A 904 -22.17 37.49 19.18
CA VAL A 904 -22.03 37.70 17.74
C VAL A 904 -22.39 39.15 17.40
N PRO A 905 -21.46 39.95 16.83
CA PRO A 905 -21.66 41.39 16.60
C PRO A 905 -22.20 41.77 15.22
N ASP A 906 -22.08 40.88 14.22
CA ASP A 906 -22.44 41.13 12.82
C ASP A 906 -22.97 39.84 12.17
N ASP A 907 -23.65 39.96 11.03
CA ASP A 907 -24.03 38.82 10.19
C ASP A 907 -22.79 38.08 9.66
N GLY A 908 -22.87 36.74 9.60
CA GLY A 908 -21.78 35.88 9.12
C GLY A 908 -21.64 34.59 9.89
N ASN A 909 -20.47 33.93 9.74
CA ASN A 909 -20.17 32.66 10.38
C ASN A 909 -19.78 32.86 11.86
N PHE A 910 -20.25 31.97 12.73
CA PHE A 910 -19.88 31.94 14.15
C PHE A 910 -19.38 30.56 14.58
N LEU A 911 -18.58 30.51 15.65
CA LEU A 911 -18.03 29.28 16.23
C LEU A 911 -17.98 29.39 17.76
N PHE A 912 -18.48 28.38 18.47
CA PHE A 912 -18.46 28.33 19.93
C PHE A 912 -17.05 28.08 20.48
N PRO A 913 -16.61 28.79 21.53
CA PRO A 913 -15.27 28.63 22.10
C PRO A 913 -15.00 27.26 22.74
N ALA A 914 -16.02 26.61 23.33
CA ALA A 914 -15.87 25.32 23.98
C ALA A 914 -16.22 24.16 23.01
N PRO A 915 -15.25 23.33 22.60
CA PRO A 915 -15.54 22.16 21.78
C PRO A 915 -16.31 21.10 22.58
N VAL A 916 -17.19 20.37 21.89
CA VAL A 916 -18.06 19.35 22.47
C VAL A 916 -17.47 17.96 22.20
N ILE A 917 -17.61 17.05 23.16
CA ILE A 917 -17.13 15.67 23.05
C ILE A 917 -18.00 14.88 22.06
N ASP A 918 -17.39 14.06 21.19
CA ASP A 918 -18.11 13.21 20.25
C ASP A 918 -19.13 12.29 20.95
N GLY A 919 -20.28 12.06 20.31
CA GLY A 919 -21.43 11.38 20.90
C GLY A 919 -22.18 12.15 22.00
N SER A 920 -21.73 13.34 22.40
CA SER A 920 -22.46 14.21 23.33
C SER A 920 -23.50 15.06 22.60
N PRO A 921 -24.59 15.50 23.27
CA PRO A 921 -25.54 16.44 22.70
C PRO A 921 -24.94 17.85 22.57
N TYR A 922 -25.46 18.62 21.62
CA TYR A 922 -25.32 20.08 21.54
C TYR A 922 -26.69 20.75 21.57
N ALA A 923 -26.76 21.98 22.08
CA ALA A 923 -28.00 22.73 22.26
C ALA A 923 -27.75 24.24 22.23
N VAL A 924 -27.69 24.80 21.02
CA VAL A 924 -27.57 26.23 20.72
C VAL A 924 -28.94 26.93 20.87
N THR A 925 -28.95 28.00 21.65
CA THR A 925 -30.12 28.84 21.93
C THR A 925 -29.73 30.32 21.87
N VAL A 926 -30.69 31.23 21.67
CA VAL A 926 -30.44 32.66 21.90
C VAL A 926 -30.55 32.94 23.40
N PHE A 927 -29.46 33.39 24.01
CA PHE A 927 -29.41 33.78 25.43
C PHE A 927 -29.78 35.25 25.64
N ALA A 928 -29.39 36.14 24.72
CA ALA A 928 -29.81 37.53 24.70
C ALA A 928 -30.21 37.97 23.29
N GLN A 929 -31.41 38.55 23.16
CA GLN A 929 -31.92 39.10 21.91
C GLN A 929 -31.34 40.50 21.64
N PRO A 930 -31.16 40.91 20.37
CA PRO A 930 -30.68 42.25 20.02
C PRO A 930 -31.67 43.35 20.42
N THR A 931 -31.15 44.49 20.91
CA THR A 931 -31.97 45.50 21.59
C THR A 931 -32.13 46.83 20.85
N THR A 932 -31.24 47.20 19.93
CA THR A 932 -31.27 48.53 19.28
C THR A 932 -30.78 48.46 17.82
N PRO A 933 -31.67 48.46 16.82
CA PRO A 933 -33.13 48.28 16.95
C PRO A 933 -33.47 46.94 17.63
N SER A 934 -34.61 46.82 18.30
CA SER A 934 -34.95 45.53 18.90
C SER A 934 -35.28 44.49 17.82
N GLN A 935 -34.79 43.27 18.00
CA GLN A 935 -34.95 42.18 17.05
C GLN A 935 -35.40 40.89 17.74
N THR A 936 -35.97 39.98 16.96
CA THR A 936 -36.18 38.59 17.35
C THR A 936 -35.29 37.71 16.46
N CYS A 937 -34.27 37.10 17.06
CA CYS A 937 -33.46 36.04 16.49
C CYS A 937 -34.00 34.67 16.89
N LEU A 938 -34.08 33.74 15.93
CA LEU A 938 -34.53 32.36 16.11
C LEU A 938 -33.46 31.39 15.63
N VAL A 939 -33.20 30.32 16.39
CA VAL A 939 -32.24 29.27 16.01
C VAL A 939 -32.96 28.13 15.30
N SER A 940 -32.36 27.66 14.21
CA SER A 940 -32.71 26.42 13.49
C SER A 940 -31.47 25.53 13.38
N ASN A 941 -31.68 24.21 13.28
CA ASN A 941 -30.65 23.17 13.48
C ASN A 941 -29.88 23.28 14.82
N GLY A 942 -30.42 24.00 15.81
CA GLY A 942 -29.71 24.32 17.04
C GLY A 942 -29.47 23.15 18.01
N SER A 943 -29.92 21.93 17.72
CA SER A 943 -29.75 20.81 18.64
C SER A 943 -29.60 19.47 17.94
N GLY A 944 -28.68 18.65 18.42
CA GLY A 944 -28.42 17.30 17.92
C GLY A 944 -27.38 16.59 18.78
N THR A 945 -26.72 15.59 18.20
CA THR A 945 -25.60 14.85 18.82
C THR A 945 -24.39 14.95 17.90
N ILE A 946 -23.21 15.19 18.49
CA ILE A 946 -21.94 15.17 17.74
C ILE A 946 -21.69 13.76 17.19
N ALA A 947 -21.25 13.64 15.94
CA ALA A 947 -21.13 12.38 15.22
C ALA A 947 -19.83 12.27 14.40
N GLY A 948 -18.70 12.58 15.02
CA GLY A 948 -17.35 12.51 14.44
C GLY A 948 -16.99 13.65 13.48
N VAL A 949 -17.79 14.71 13.43
CA VAL A 949 -17.59 15.91 12.60
C VAL A 949 -17.96 17.18 13.39
N ASP A 950 -17.39 18.31 12.98
CA ASP A 950 -17.81 19.65 13.42
C ASP A 950 -19.24 19.95 12.97
N ILE A 951 -20.00 20.63 13.82
CA ILE A 951 -21.34 21.15 13.49
C ILE A 951 -21.17 22.57 12.96
N ALA A 952 -21.63 22.84 11.74
CA ALA A 952 -21.50 24.14 11.08
C ALA A 952 -22.79 24.64 10.41
N ASP A 953 -23.90 23.93 10.60
CA ASP A 953 -25.19 24.16 9.94
C ASP A 953 -26.26 24.78 10.86
N VAL A 954 -25.89 25.21 12.07
CA VAL A 954 -26.79 25.98 12.94
C VAL A 954 -27.08 27.32 12.28
N ALA A 955 -28.36 27.60 12.00
CA ALA A 955 -28.76 28.83 11.31
C ALA A 955 -29.61 29.71 12.23
N VAL A 956 -29.12 30.92 12.49
CA VAL A 956 -29.80 31.93 13.30
C VAL A 956 -30.34 33.01 12.37
N ALA A 957 -31.67 33.15 12.34
CA ALA A 957 -32.36 34.16 11.55
C ALA A 957 -32.91 35.25 12.46
N CYS A 958 -32.46 36.50 12.26
CA CYS A 958 -32.87 37.68 13.01
C CYS A 958 -33.81 38.56 12.16
N SER A 959 -34.85 39.11 12.80
CA SER A 959 -35.77 40.07 12.16
C SER A 959 -36.02 41.26 13.09
N ILE A 960 -36.06 42.47 12.53
CA ILE A 960 -36.40 43.68 13.29
C ILE A 960 -37.85 43.59 13.75
N ASN A 961 -38.10 43.83 15.04
CA ASN A 961 -39.44 43.83 15.63
C ASN A 961 -40.26 44.99 15.02
N THR A 962 -41.56 44.78 14.83
CA THR A 962 -42.46 45.82 14.33
C THR A 962 -43.47 46.25 15.39
N TYR A 963 -43.74 47.56 15.44
CA TYR A 963 -44.61 48.18 16.44
C TYR A 963 -45.68 49.05 15.77
N LEU A 964 -46.88 49.03 16.35
CA LEU A 964 -48.01 49.83 15.90
C LEU A 964 -47.87 51.29 16.36
N VAL A 965 -48.32 52.21 15.51
CA VAL A 965 -48.46 53.64 15.82
C VAL A 965 -49.93 53.94 16.03
N GLY A 966 -50.27 54.73 17.04
CA GLY A 966 -51.65 54.91 17.48
C GLY A 966 -51.82 56.03 18.51
N GLY A 967 -53.07 56.25 18.90
CA GLY A 967 -53.47 57.40 19.69
C GLY A 967 -54.92 57.40 20.10
N THR A 968 -55.44 58.58 20.44
CA THR A 968 -56.86 58.79 20.75
C THR A 968 -57.41 60.03 20.06
N VAL A 969 -58.65 59.99 19.60
CA VAL A 969 -59.39 61.17 19.13
C VAL A 969 -60.38 61.65 20.19
N ALA A 970 -60.46 62.97 20.39
CA ALA A 970 -61.34 63.63 21.34
C ALA A 970 -61.92 64.94 20.78
N GLY A 971 -63.16 65.26 21.15
CA GLY A 971 -63.90 66.45 20.72
C GLY A 971 -64.59 66.34 19.35
N LEU A 972 -64.49 65.19 18.67
CA LEU A 972 -65.16 64.96 17.38
C LEU A 972 -66.69 64.92 17.56
N ALA A 973 -67.42 65.70 16.77
CA ALA A 973 -68.88 65.79 16.85
C ALA A 973 -69.59 64.46 16.51
N ALA A 974 -70.79 64.25 17.08
CA ALA A 974 -71.57 63.05 16.83
C ALA A 974 -71.99 62.94 15.35
N GLY A 975 -71.52 61.90 14.66
CA GLY A 975 -71.75 61.69 13.23
C GLY A 975 -70.72 62.34 12.30
N ALA A 976 -69.77 63.11 12.83
CA ALA A 976 -68.61 63.59 12.08
C ALA A 976 -67.56 62.49 11.91
N SER A 977 -66.63 62.70 10.97
CA SER A 977 -65.43 61.88 10.84
C SER A 977 -64.21 62.71 10.47
N VAL A 978 -63.03 62.29 10.94
CA VAL A 978 -61.73 62.88 10.59
C VAL A 978 -60.83 61.77 10.03
N SER A 979 -60.13 62.03 8.93
CA SER A 979 -59.16 61.10 8.35
C SER A 979 -57.75 61.48 8.79
N VAL A 980 -57.04 60.52 9.34
CA VAL A 980 -55.62 60.65 9.72
C VAL A 980 -54.77 59.68 8.89
N GLN A 981 -53.53 60.07 8.61
CA GLN A 981 -52.57 59.25 7.89
C GLN A 981 -51.23 59.21 8.63
N ASN A 982 -50.59 58.06 8.70
CA ASN A 982 -49.21 57.92 9.16
C ASN A 982 -48.26 57.87 7.96
N ASN A 983 -47.15 58.61 8.04
CA ASN A 983 -46.10 58.71 7.02
C ASN A 983 -46.61 58.99 5.59
N GLY A 984 -47.76 59.67 5.47
CA GLY A 984 -48.36 60.06 4.19
C GLY A 984 -49.01 58.93 3.38
N GLY A 985 -49.17 57.73 3.96
CA GLY A 985 -49.71 56.56 3.25
C GLY A 985 -50.77 55.78 4.04
N ASP A 986 -50.43 55.31 5.23
CA ASP A 986 -51.35 54.45 6.00
C ASP A 986 -52.47 55.29 6.61
N THR A 987 -53.68 55.18 6.07
CA THR A 987 -54.80 56.10 6.34
C THR A 987 -55.92 55.42 7.12
N ARG A 988 -56.35 56.04 8.22
CA ARG A 988 -57.48 55.58 9.04
C ARG A 988 -58.51 56.70 9.22
N VAL A 989 -59.77 56.36 8.98
CA VAL A 989 -60.92 57.24 9.23
C VAL A 989 -61.42 57.00 10.66
N LEU A 990 -61.61 58.08 11.42
CA LEU A 990 -62.07 58.06 12.81
C LEU A 990 -63.44 58.74 12.88
N SER A 991 -64.45 58.05 13.40
CA SER A 991 -65.86 58.51 13.47
C SER A 991 -66.46 58.51 14.89
N THR A 992 -65.65 58.19 15.90
CA THR A 992 -66.03 58.17 17.32
C THR A 992 -64.85 58.61 18.19
N ASN A 993 -65.13 59.22 19.35
CA ASN A 993 -64.11 59.62 20.31
C ASN A 993 -63.55 58.40 21.06
N ALA A 994 -62.51 57.78 20.50
CA ALA A 994 -61.95 56.52 20.97
C ALA A 994 -60.43 56.43 20.73
N ALA A 995 -59.82 55.33 21.20
CA ALA A 995 -58.47 54.94 20.82
C ALA A 995 -58.43 54.36 19.39
N PHE A 996 -57.29 54.49 18.71
CA PHE A 996 -57.05 53.93 17.38
C PHE A 996 -55.57 53.62 17.18
N ASP A 997 -55.29 52.64 16.33
CA ASP A 997 -53.95 52.30 15.83
C ASP A 997 -53.94 52.38 14.29
N PHE A 998 -52.79 52.55 13.68
CA PHE A 998 -52.62 52.41 12.23
C PHE A 998 -52.51 50.92 11.86
N PRO A 999 -53.17 50.46 10.76
CA PRO A 999 -53.11 49.07 10.31
C PRO A 999 -51.70 48.49 10.13
N THR A 1000 -50.72 49.31 9.75
CA THR A 1000 -49.36 48.90 9.43
C THR A 1000 -48.43 49.16 10.63
N ALA A 1001 -47.89 48.08 11.19
CA ALA A 1001 -46.77 48.18 12.12
C ALA A 1001 -45.49 48.60 11.37
N LEU A 1002 -44.72 49.52 11.94
CA LEU A 1002 -43.43 49.95 11.39
C LEU A 1002 -42.28 49.22 12.13
N PRO A 1003 -41.13 48.96 11.49
CA PRO A 1003 -39.95 48.42 12.18
C PRO A 1003 -39.47 49.33 13.31
N ASP A 1004 -38.86 48.76 14.35
CA ASP A 1004 -38.23 49.52 15.43
C ASP A 1004 -37.17 50.51 14.90
N GLU A 1005 -36.92 51.61 15.63
CA GLU A 1005 -36.16 52.78 15.17
C GLU A 1005 -36.73 53.50 13.92
N SER A 1006 -37.87 53.07 13.35
CA SER A 1006 -38.54 53.84 12.28
C SER A 1006 -39.18 55.11 12.83
N SER A 1007 -39.13 56.18 12.05
CA SER A 1007 -39.88 57.40 12.34
C SER A 1007 -41.36 57.26 11.96
N TYR A 1008 -42.22 57.95 12.73
CA TYR A 1008 -43.63 58.10 12.44
C TYR A 1008 -44.02 59.58 12.35
N ALA A 1009 -45.03 59.87 11.54
CA ALA A 1009 -45.53 61.21 11.27
C ALA A 1009 -47.03 61.14 10.94
N VAL A 1010 -47.85 61.20 12.00
CA VAL A 1010 -49.31 61.25 11.92
C VAL A 1010 -49.75 62.67 11.56
N THR A 1011 -50.49 62.78 10.46
CA THR A 1011 -51.08 64.03 9.96
C THR A 1011 -52.57 63.82 9.69
N ILE A 1012 -53.35 64.90 9.61
CA ILE A 1012 -54.76 64.84 9.18
C ILE A 1012 -54.79 64.93 7.66
N SER A 1013 -55.33 63.91 7.00
CA SER A 1013 -55.51 63.85 5.54
C SER A 1013 -56.86 64.40 5.09
N ALA A 1014 -57.88 64.39 5.95
CA ALA A 1014 -59.13 65.12 5.74
C ALA A 1014 -59.75 65.57 7.07
N GLN A 1015 -60.10 66.86 7.14
CA GLN A 1015 -60.88 67.43 8.25
C GLN A 1015 -62.35 66.97 8.20
N PRO A 1016 -63.11 67.11 9.30
CA PRO A 1016 -64.56 66.96 9.29
C PRO A 1016 -65.25 67.76 8.18
N ALA A 1017 -66.29 67.19 7.59
CA ALA A 1017 -67.04 67.84 6.53
C ALA A 1017 -67.62 69.20 7.00
N ALA A 1018 -67.54 70.22 6.14
CA ALA A 1018 -67.79 71.63 6.52
C ALA A 1018 -69.13 71.90 7.21
N GLY A 1019 -70.15 71.07 6.99
CA GLY A 1019 -71.45 71.16 7.68
C GLY A 1019 -71.40 70.92 9.20
N PHE A 1020 -70.34 70.31 9.73
CA PHE A 1020 -70.13 70.15 11.18
C PHE A 1020 -69.42 71.34 11.84
N GLN A 1021 -68.88 72.27 11.04
CA GLN A 1021 -68.08 73.41 11.53
C GLN A 1021 -66.98 73.04 12.55
N GLN A 1022 -66.31 71.89 12.38
CA GLN A 1022 -65.19 71.48 13.22
C GLN A 1022 -63.84 71.59 12.53
N VAL A 1023 -62.79 71.83 13.31
CA VAL A 1023 -61.40 71.64 12.89
C VAL A 1023 -60.67 70.77 13.91
N CYS A 1024 -59.85 69.84 13.40
CA CYS A 1024 -59.02 68.95 14.19
C CYS A 1024 -57.52 69.25 13.97
N TRP A 1025 -56.68 68.97 14.95
CA TRP A 1025 -55.21 68.97 14.81
C TRP A 1025 -54.57 67.78 15.53
N VAL A 1026 -53.30 67.51 15.19
CA VAL A 1026 -52.52 66.40 15.77
C VAL A 1026 -51.53 66.95 16.80
N ASN A 1027 -51.67 66.49 18.04
CA ASN A 1027 -50.71 66.68 19.11
C ASN A 1027 -49.87 65.40 19.29
N ARG A 1028 -48.54 65.55 19.45
CA ARG A 1028 -47.56 64.44 19.46
C ARG A 1028 -47.66 63.56 18.20
N GLY A 1029 -47.81 64.19 17.03
CA GLY A 1029 -47.99 63.48 15.76
C GLY A 1029 -46.75 62.72 15.28
N SER A 1030 -45.55 63.12 15.68
CA SER A 1030 -44.30 62.53 15.19
C SER A 1030 -43.33 62.10 16.29
N GLY A 1031 -42.46 61.16 15.94
CA GLY A 1031 -41.43 60.60 16.79
C GLY A 1031 -40.71 59.43 16.11
N VAL A 1032 -40.04 58.62 16.92
CA VAL A 1032 -39.34 57.38 16.51
C VAL A 1032 -39.85 56.23 17.38
N LEU A 1033 -39.91 55.01 16.82
CA LEU A 1033 -40.20 53.78 17.58
C LEU A 1033 -38.99 53.35 18.42
N ALA A 1034 -39.26 52.94 19.67
CA ALA A 1034 -38.24 52.46 20.59
C ALA A 1034 -38.79 51.30 21.44
N GLY A 1035 -38.77 50.09 20.90
CA GLY A 1035 -39.11 48.83 21.57
C GLY A 1035 -40.58 48.64 21.99
N ALA A 1036 -41.51 49.52 21.57
CA ALA A 1036 -42.90 49.49 21.99
C ALA A 1036 -43.87 50.19 21.02
N ASN A 1037 -45.14 49.76 21.06
CA ASN A 1037 -46.25 50.43 20.35
C ASN A 1037 -46.46 51.86 20.87
N ILE A 1038 -46.63 52.80 19.95
CA ILE A 1038 -46.96 54.20 20.27
C ILE A 1038 -48.47 54.32 20.42
N SER A 1039 -48.94 54.71 21.60
CA SER A 1039 -50.35 55.05 21.87
C SER A 1039 -50.52 56.51 22.31
N SER A 1040 -49.50 57.35 22.07
CA SER A 1040 -49.35 58.70 22.65
C SER A 1040 -49.85 59.84 21.75
N VAL A 1041 -50.16 59.56 20.48
CA VAL A 1041 -50.70 60.54 19.51
C VAL A 1041 -52.09 61.02 19.98
N ARG A 1042 -52.40 62.30 19.83
CA ARG A 1042 -53.70 62.87 20.22
C ARG A 1042 -54.30 63.67 19.07
N ILE A 1043 -55.47 63.27 18.61
CA ILE A 1043 -56.29 64.06 17.68
C ILE A 1043 -57.28 64.86 18.52
N GLN A 1044 -57.20 66.18 18.46
CA GLN A 1044 -58.15 67.06 19.15
C GLN A 1044 -58.96 67.81 18.11
N CYS A 1045 -60.28 67.75 18.22
CA CYS A 1045 -61.24 68.47 17.40
C CYS A 1045 -62.01 69.48 18.25
N VAL A 1046 -62.30 70.66 17.70
CA VAL A 1046 -63.14 71.68 18.34
C VAL A 1046 -64.08 72.31 17.31
N ASP A 1047 -65.17 72.89 17.80
CA ASP A 1047 -66.10 73.67 16.98
C ASP A 1047 -65.49 75.04 16.65
N LEU A 1048 -65.67 75.50 15.41
CA LEU A 1048 -65.16 76.78 14.91
C LEU A 1048 -65.80 77.99 15.60
N SER A 1049 -66.90 77.81 16.32
CA SER A 1049 -67.51 78.82 17.20
C SER A 1049 -66.66 79.12 18.45
N ASP A 1050 -65.92 78.14 18.94
CA ASP A 1050 -65.09 78.26 20.15
C ASP A 1050 -63.70 78.82 19.82
N LEU A 1051 -63.32 78.77 18.53
CA LEU A 1051 -62.15 79.44 17.96
C LEU A 1051 -62.42 80.93 17.75
N ILE A 1052 -62.46 81.68 18.86
CA ILE A 1052 -62.36 83.14 18.83
C ILE A 1052 -61.02 83.50 18.15
N PHE A 1053 -61.10 84.04 16.94
CA PHE A 1053 -59.95 84.53 16.19
C PHE A 1053 -59.18 85.55 17.02
N ARG A 1054 -57.91 85.24 17.29
CA ARG A 1054 -56.93 86.20 17.79
C ARG A 1054 -55.92 86.49 16.69
N ASP A 1055 -56.22 87.50 15.89
CA ASP A 1055 -55.26 88.04 14.91
C ASP A 1055 -53.94 88.44 15.60
N GLY A 1056 -52.84 88.12 14.93
CA GLY A 1056 -51.49 88.42 15.37
C GLY A 1056 -50.44 87.66 14.56
N PHE A 1057 -49.82 88.35 13.59
CA PHE A 1057 -48.50 88.00 13.04
C PHE A 1057 -47.50 87.86 14.22
N ASP A 1058 -46.53 86.95 14.23
CA ASP A 1058 -45.67 86.43 13.15
C ASP A 1058 -45.65 84.88 13.07
#